data_AF-A0A1H5UUJ6-F1
#
_entry.id   AF-A0A1H5UUJ6-F1
#
_cell.length_a   1.000
_cell.length_b   1.000
_cell.length_c   1.000
_cell.angle_alpha   90.00
_cell.angle_beta   90.00
_cell.angle_gamma   90.00
#
_symmetry.space_group_name_H-M   'P 1'
#
loop_
_entity.id
_entity.type
_entity.pdbx_description
1 polymer ?
#
loop_
_entity_poly.entity_id
_entity_poly.type
_entity_poly.pdbx_seq_one_letter_code
_entity_poly.pdbx_strand_id
1 'polypeptide(L)'
;MPETSSPQEEARRAQERERQLTVLHGIAQQETTRLYSGRSPWTWWLELAARHGRHGFTNTLLINAQMPTATDARSYRQWQAQGRQVKQGATGIRIISPRGTPRSVFDASQTTGPPPTGTRTFSPAEAWDRLHRLAADQGFQIDRAGRWTYTGPPGRLIQIAPAPNEQDAVTALAHQLGHVYLHAGRIDQAGDERWSCHGAQRVEADSIAYLLLVRLGMNPMGLTFPAVTRWAGTDPRANPLAAVRALADRVLRADARLQRHLSALPPPAAQQDDNDPKADALPLPHAPQPQPPRTADQRKPTRGLVPAIPASLDELEEIHRAAHHLFTSLRSNSWVPTYLNDRGFDEDTQQQWGIGHAPKAWRVLTDHLRHLSHTDEAILTSGLARRARSGRLYDTFRDRAMLPIRRPDGTIAGFIGRLPDGAEGPKYLNSPESPIFRKGELLFGLHEIRNRMVTGARPVLVEGPLDAMAVNTAAPQHYAAVAPSGTALTTAQLHALDRIADLSNSGLIIALDGDPAGRAATERAWSVLSQVTGPVEAAILPGGQDPADILRHQGPAALHEALQRTTPLADIAIDAAVRRAGHSLQAHEDRIAAIRAAAPLVAQLPPRQVAHQVVRMARALGTDPAIVTEALTETVAPADARHLAADDFPLSPLAPTRPATQGNTTSRPNRPPTKHPKHL
;
A
#
# COMPACT_ATOMS: atom_id res chain seq x y z
N MET A 1 -7.89 -4.64 -56.53
CA MET A 1 -6.51 -5.12 -56.35
C MET A 1 -5.88 -4.26 -55.26
N PRO A 2 -5.65 -4.76 -54.03
CA PRO A 2 -4.99 -3.94 -53.03
C PRO A 2 -3.50 -3.85 -53.37
N GLU A 3 -2.98 -2.64 -53.49
CA GLU A 3 -1.56 -2.35 -53.68
C GLU A 3 -0.75 -3.07 -52.60
N THR A 4 0.05 -4.05 -53.00
CA THR A 4 1.02 -4.70 -52.12
C THR A 4 2.04 -3.65 -51.69
N SER A 5 2.12 -3.41 -50.38
CA SER A 5 3.06 -2.44 -49.79
C SER A 5 4.49 -2.77 -50.25
N SER A 6 5.29 -1.74 -50.56
CA SER A 6 6.67 -1.95 -51.02
C SER A 6 7.49 -2.70 -49.96
N PRO A 7 8.41 -3.62 -50.34
CA PRO A 7 9.28 -4.32 -49.39
C PRO A 7 10.02 -3.38 -48.42
N GLN A 8 10.35 -2.16 -48.86
CA GLN A 8 10.98 -1.13 -48.02
C GLN A 8 10.03 -0.56 -46.96
N GLU A 9 8.74 -0.40 -47.28
CA GLU A 9 7.72 0.06 -46.34
C GLU A 9 7.38 -1.02 -45.30
N GLU A 10 7.36 -2.29 -45.70
CA GLU A 10 7.16 -3.41 -44.79
C GLU A 10 8.32 -3.53 -43.80
N ALA A 11 9.56 -3.39 -44.27
CA ALA A 11 10.75 -3.35 -43.43
C ALA A 11 10.71 -2.18 -42.43
N ARG A 12 10.35 -0.97 -42.89
CA ARG A 12 10.22 0.20 -42.00
C ARG A 12 9.13 0.01 -40.94
N ARG A 13 7.98 -0.56 -41.32
CA ARG A 13 6.89 -0.90 -40.39
C ARG A 13 7.30 -2.00 -39.40
N ALA A 14 8.12 -2.97 -39.81
CA ALA A 14 8.66 -4.00 -38.92
C ALA A 14 9.62 -3.38 -37.88
N GLN A 15 10.57 -2.56 -38.33
CA GLN A 15 11.52 -1.87 -37.44
C GLN A 15 10.81 -0.95 -36.44
N GLU A 16 9.81 -0.19 -36.87
CA GLU A 16 9.03 0.67 -35.97
C GLU A 16 8.22 -0.16 -34.94
N ARG A 17 7.66 -1.30 -35.34
CA ARG A 17 6.97 -2.22 -34.42
C ARG A 17 7.92 -2.78 -33.37
N GLU A 18 9.12 -3.18 -33.78
CA GLU A 18 10.14 -3.69 -32.87
C GLU A 18 10.58 -2.62 -31.86
N ARG A 19 10.84 -1.39 -32.35
CA ARG A 19 11.17 -0.25 -31.49
C ARG A 19 10.07 0.03 -30.46
N GLN A 20 8.81 0.02 -30.89
CA GLN A 20 7.66 0.20 -29.99
C GLN A 20 7.56 -0.92 -28.94
N LEU A 21 7.79 -2.18 -29.33
CA LEU A 21 7.79 -3.29 -28.39
C LEU A 21 8.90 -3.17 -27.35
N THR A 22 10.12 -2.80 -27.76
CA THR A 22 11.23 -2.58 -26.82
C THR A 22 10.89 -1.52 -25.78
N VAL A 23 10.28 -0.40 -26.21
CA VAL A 23 9.85 0.66 -25.29
C VAL A 23 8.78 0.15 -24.32
N LEU A 24 7.76 -0.56 -24.81
CA LEU A 24 6.69 -1.09 -23.95
C LEU A 24 7.22 -2.13 -22.96
N HIS A 25 8.10 -3.03 -23.38
CA HIS A 25 8.75 -3.99 -22.48
C HIS A 25 9.60 -3.29 -21.43
N GLY A 26 10.34 -2.24 -21.79
CA GLY A 26 11.11 -1.42 -20.86
C GLY A 26 10.25 -0.76 -19.79
N ILE A 27 9.12 -0.14 -20.18
CA ILE A 27 8.15 0.45 -19.24
C ILE A 27 7.60 -0.62 -18.30
N ALA A 28 7.15 -1.76 -18.84
CA ALA A 28 6.58 -2.82 -18.02
C ALA A 28 7.60 -3.41 -17.02
N GLN A 29 8.86 -3.56 -17.44
CA GLN A 29 9.94 -4.03 -16.58
C GLN A 29 10.26 -3.00 -15.47
N GLN A 30 10.28 -1.71 -15.79
CA GLN A 30 10.47 -0.64 -14.80
C GLN A 30 9.36 -0.66 -13.75
N GLU A 31 8.09 -0.75 -14.18
CA GLU A 31 6.95 -0.80 -13.26
C GLU A 31 6.93 -2.09 -12.42
N THR A 32 7.33 -3.23 -13.00
CA THR A 32 7.49 -4.49 -12.24
C THR A 32 8.62 -4.36 -11.20
N THR A 33 9.68 -3.63 -11.52
CA THR A 33 10.78 -3.35 -10.59
C THR A 33 10.33 -2.45 -9.45
N ARG A 34 9.45 -1.46 -9.71
CA ARG A 34 8.84 -0.65 -8.64
C ARG A 34 8.02 -1.49 -7.68
N LEU A 35 7.23 -2.45 -8.19
CA LEU A 35 6.51 -3.42 -7.36
C LEU A 35 7.47 -4.27 -6.52
N TYR A 36 8.49 -4.85 -7.15
CA TYR A 36 9.45 -5.70 -6.46
C TYR A 36 10.22 -4.97 -5.36
N SER A 37 10.72 -3.76 -5.66
CA SER A 37 11.49 -2.92 -4.72
C SER A 37 10.65 -2.29 -3.61
N GLY A 38 9.32 -2.45 -3.63
CA GLY A 38 8.42 -1.83 -2.66
C GLY A 38 8.17 -0.33 -2.89
N ARG A 39 8.68 0.26 -3.98
CA ARG A 39 8.34 1.64 -4.38
C ARG A 39 6.86 1.80 -4.72
N SER A 40 6.24 0.72 -5.21
CA SER A 40 4.79 0.60 -5.32
C SER A 40 4.35 -0.62 -4.50
N PRO A 41 3.36 -0.50 -3.59
CA PRO A 41 2.87 -1.66 -2.85
C PRO A 41 2.12 -2.62 -3.79
N TRP A 42 1.99 -3.89 -3.40
CA TRP A 42 1.23 -4.87 -4.18
C TRP A 42 -0.25 -4.48 -4.33
N THR A 43 -0.83 -3.87 -3.30
CA THR A 43 -2.20 -3.33 -3.31
C THR A 43 -2.43 -2.31 -4.42
N TRP A 44 -1.43 -1.47 -4.72
CA TRP A 44 -1.50 -0.54 -5.85
C TRP A 44 -1.73 -1.28 -7.17
N TRP A 45 -1.01 -2.39 -7.40
CA TRP A 45 -1.26 -3.18 -8.60
C TRP A 45 -2.63 -3.86 -8.58
N LEU A 46 -3.10 -4.34 -7.42
CA LEU A 46 -4.43 -4.95 -7.30
C LEU A 46 -5.56 -3.95 -7.62
N GLU A 47 -5.41 -2.67 -7.26
CA GLU A 47 -6.32 -1.61 -7.68
C GLU A 47 -6.36 -1.42 -9.21
N LEU A 48 -5.18 -1.49 -9.86
CA LEU A 48 -5.10 -1.47 -11.32
C LEU A 48 -5.73 -2.72 -11.93
N ALA A 49 -5.48 -3.89 -11.35
CA ALA A 49 -6.02 -5.17 -11.79
C ALA A 49 -7.55 -5.24 -11.67
N ALA A 50 -8.14 -4.62 -10.64
CA ALA A 50 -9.59 -4.53 -10.51
C ALA A 50 -10.24 -3.80 -11.70
N ARG A 51 -9.57 -2.78 -12.25
CA ARG A 51 -10.03 -1.98 -13.41
C ARG A 51 -9.65 -2.61 -14.75
N HIS A 52 -8.40 -3.05 -14.89
CA HIS A 52 -7.76 -3.36 -16.17
C HIS A 52 -7.24 -4.80 -16.29
N GLY A 53 -7.49 -5.65 -15.29
CA GLY A 53 -6.92 -7.01 -15.19
C GLY A 53 -7.21 -7.92 -16.39
N ARG A 54 -8.27 -7.66 -17.15
CA ARG A 54 -8.58 -8.39 -18.41
C ARG A 54 -7.48 -8.31 -19.46
N HIS A 55 -6.57 -7.32 -19.35
CA HIS A 55 -5.48 -7.14 -20.31
C HIS A 55 -4.21 -7.93 -19.92
N GLY A 56 -4.21 -8.59 -18.77
CA GLY A 56 -3.03 -9.28 -18.23
C GLY A 56 -2.12 -8.35 -17.43
N PHE A 57 -1.15 -8.93 -16.72
CA PHE A 57 -0.26 -8.20 -15.80
C PHE A 57 0.49 -7.05 -16.50
N THR A 58 1.21 -7.38 -17.57
CA THR A 58 2.04 -6.42 -18.32
C THR A 58 1.23 -5.24 -18.84
N ASN A 59 0.08 -5.49 -19.47
CA ASN A 59 -0.73 -4.42 -20.03
C ASN A 59 -1.44 -3.59 -18.96
N THR A 60 -1.74 -4.16 -17.80
CA THR A 60 -2.27 -3.40 -16.66
C THR A 60 -1.28 -2.31 -16.23
N LEU A 61 0.01 -2.63 -16.17
CA LEU A 61 1.08 -1.67 -15.90
C LEU A 61 1.23 -0.65 -17.04
N LEU A 62 1.20 -1.09 -18.29
CA LEU A 62 1.31 -0.21 -19.46
C LEU A 62 0.18 0.82 -19.56
N ILE A 63 -1.05 0.39 -19.26
CA ILE A 63 -2.22 1.26 -19.26
C ILE A 63 -2.02 2.37 -18.22
N ASN A 64 -1.64 1.99 -16.99
CA ASN A 64 -1.41 2.96 -15.94
C ASN A 64 -0.22 3.90 -16.24
N ALA A 65 0.88 3.39 -16.77
CA ALA A 65 2.07 4.19 -17.09
C ALA A 65 1.79 5.28 -18.14
N GLN A 66 0.86 5.03 -19.06
CA GLN A 66 0.46 5.98 -20.11
C GLN A 66 -0.74 6.84 -19.70
N MET A 67 -1.65 6.30 -18.88
CA MET A 67 -2.85 6.98 -18.41
C MET A 67 -3.24 6.48 -17.02
N PRO A 68 -2.69 7.09 -15.94
CA PRO A 68 -2.98 6.69 -14.57
C PRO A 68 -4.47 6.80 -14.19
N THR A 69 -5.18 7.72 -14.84
CA THR A 69 -6.61 7.98 -14.63
C THR A 69 -7.52 7.06 -15.43
N ALA A 70 -6.98 6.08 -16.16
CA ALA A 70 -7.79 5.18 -16.97
C ALA A 70 -8.76 4.37 -16.09
N THR A 71 -10.03 4.37 -16.46
CA THR A 71 -11.13 3.73 -15.76
C THR A 71 -11.57 2.43 -16.45
N ASP A 72 -11.64 2.42 -17.77
CA ASP A 72 -11.97 1.24 -18.58
C ASP A 72 -11.30 1.39 -19.96
N ALA A 73 -10.24 0.64 -20.24
CA ALA A 73 -9.49 0.79 -21.48
C ALA A 73 -9.85 -0.29 -22.52
N ARG A 74 -10.60 0.02 -23.58
CA ARG A 74 -11.04 -0.96 -24.62
C ARG A 74 -10.50 -0.64 -26.00
N SER A 75 -10.44 -1.64 -26.87
CA SER A 75 -10.17 -1.39 -28.30
C SER A 75 -11.31 -0.59 -28.93
N TYR A 76 -11.00 0.10 -30.03
CA TYR A 76 -11.99 0.84 -30.81
C TYR A 76 -13.24 0.01 -31.14
N ARG A 77 -13.06 -1.22 -31.63
CA ARG A 77 -14.17 -2.13 -31.98
C ARG A 77 -15.03 -2.51 -30.77
N GLN A 78 -14.42 -2.69 -29.60
CA GLN A 78 -15.15 -2.99 -28.37
C GLN A 78 -15.98 -1.81 -27.90
N TRP A 79 -15.51 -0.58 -28.08
CA TRP A 79 -16.32 0.61 -27.81
C TRP A 79 -17.48 0.75 -28.80
N GLN A 80 -17.24 0.50 -30.09
CA GLN A 80 -18.29 0.50 -31.10
C GLN A 80 -19.39 -0.52 -30.80
N ALA A 81 -19.02 -1.71 -30.33
CA ALA A 81 -19.99 -2.73 -29.90
C ALA A 81 -20.85 -2.29 -28.70
N GLN A 82 -20.43 -1.27 -27.95
CA GLN A 82 -21.18 -0.66 -26.86
C GLN A 82 -21.89 0.64 -27.28
N GLY A 83 -21.96 0.92 -28.59
CA GLY A 83 -22.58 2.14 -29.11
C GLY A 83 -21.78 3.42 -28.85
N ARG A 84 -20.50 3.30 -28.48
CA ARG A 84 -19.60 4.44 -28.21
C ARG A 84 -18.58 4.62 -29.34
N GLN A 85 -18.22 5.86 -29.64
CA GLN A 85 -17.20 6.18 -30.63
C GLN A 85 -16.00 6.86 -29.97
N VAL A 86 -14.78 6.54 -30.40
CA VAL A 86 -13.57 7.23 -29.93
C VAL A 86 -13.58 8.66 -30.48
N LYS A 87 -13.33 9.64 -29.60
CA LYS A 87 -13.28 11.06 -29.96
C LYS A 87 -12.15 11.30 -30.96
N GLN A 88 -12.40 12.15 -31.95
CA GLN A 88 -11.38 12.53 -32.93
C GLN A 88 -10.18 13.16 -32.21
N GLY A 89 -8.96 12.75 -32.58
CA GLY A 89 -7.73 13.22 -31.94
C GLY A 89 -7.36 12.53 -30.62
N ALA A 90 -8.15 11.57 -30.13
CA ALA A 90 -7.80 10.84 -28.91
C ALA A 90 -6.51 10.01 -29.09
N THR A 91 -5.55 10.20 -28.19
CA THR A 91 -4.31 9.43 -28.17
C THR A 91 -4.56 8.02 -27.61
N GLY A 92 -4.27 6.99 -28.39
CA GLY A 92 -4.43 5.61 -27.96
C GLY A 92 -3.38 5.16 -26.95
N ILE A 93 -3.82 4.47 -25.91
CA ILE A 93 -2.98 3.79 -24.93
C ILE A 93 -2.41 2.52 -25.58
N ARG A 94 -1.09 2.38 -25.60
CA ARG A 94 -0.41 1.25 -26.24
C ARG A 94 -0.33 0.05 -25.31
N ILE A 95 -0.82 -1.09 -25.78
CA ILE A 95 -0.73 -2.39 -25.11
C ILE A 95 -0.06 -3.40 -26.03
N ILE A 96 0.45 -4.48 -25.46
CA ILE A 96 1.02 -5.63 -26.18
C ILE A 96 -0.08 -6.66 -26.36
N SER A 97 -0.42 -6.98 -27.61
CA SER A 97 -1.43 -8.01 -27.90
C SER A 97 -0.93 -9.40 -27.55
N PRO A 98 -1.81 -10.41 -27.44
CA PRO A 98 -1.40 -11.81 -27.22
C PRO A 98 -0.44 -12.35 -28.29
N ARG A 99 -0.44 -11.77 -29.49
CA ARG A 99 0.49 -12.10 -30.58
C ARG A 99 1.81 -11.31 -30.52
N GLY A 100 2.08 -10.63 -29.41
CA GLY A 100 3.30 -9.83 -29.24
C GLY A 100 3.36 -8.59 -30.13
N THR A 101 2.22 -8.02 -30.53
CA THR A 101 2.18 -6.82 -31.39
C THR A 101 1.59 -5.61 -30.66
N PRO A 102 2.15 -4.40 -30.82
CA PRO A 102 1.57 -3.19 -30.22
C PRO A 102 0.18 -2.90 -30.77
N ARG A 103 -0.77 -2.59 -29.89
CA ARG A 103 -2.13 -2.19 -30.25
C ARG A 103 -2.58 -1.00 -29.40
N SER A 104 -3.53 -0.24 -29.93
CA SER A 104 -4.12 0.88 -29.20
C SER A 104 -5.44 0.47 -28.55
N VAL A 105 -5.60 0.83 -27.29
CA VAL A 105 -6.86 0.87 -26.56
C VAL A 105 -7.15 2.31 -26.14
N PHE A 106 -8.40 2.58 -25.80
CA PHE A 106 -8.89 3.90 -25.45
C PHE A 106 -9.68 3.80 -24.16
N ASP A 107 -9.47 4.76 -23.27
CA ASP A 107 -10.24 4.86 -22.05
C ASP A 107 -11.68 5.33 -22.33
N ALA A 108 -12.60 5.03 -21.41
CA ALA A 108 -13.97 5.48 -21.47
C ALA A 108 -14.12 7.01 -21.55
N SER A 109 -13.21 7.78 -20.96
CA SER A 109 -13.20 9.26 -21.06
C SER A 109 -12.88 9.75 -22.48
N GLN A 110 -12.23 8.92 -23.29
CA GLN A 110 -11.84 9.22 -24.67
C GLN A 110 -12.92 8.86 -25.69
N THR A 111 -14.09 8.39 -25.25
CA THR A 111 -15.20 8.02 -26.14
C THR A 111 -16.46 8.83 -25.88
N THR A 112 -17.39 8.81 -26.82
CA THR A 112 -18.71 9.43 -26.72
C THR A 112 -19.64 8.63 -25.82
N GLY A 113 -20.67 9.28 -25.28
CA GLY A 113 -21.67 8.64 -24.40
C GLY A 113 -21.40 8.85 -22.90
N PRO A 114 -22.37 8.48 -22.04
CA PRO A 114 -22.28 8.68 -20.60
C PRO A 114 -21.07 7.92 -20.00
N PRO A 115 -20.56 8.36 -18.84
CA PRO A 115 -19.54 7.60 -18.14
C PRO A 115 -20.03 6.17 -17.87
N PRO A 116 -19.13 5.17 -17.93
CA PRO A 116 -19.49 3.80 -17.66
C PRO A 116 -20.14 3.69 -16.28
N THR A 117 -21.18 2.86 -16.17
CA THR A 117 -21.90 2.63 -14.92
C THR A 117 -20.92 2.17 -13.84
N GLY A 118 -20.97 2.81 -12.67
CA GLY A 118 -20.10 2.46 -11.54
C GLY A 118 -20.34 1.03 -11.05
N THR A 119 -19.38 0.48 -10.32
CA THR A 119 -19.50 -0.82 -9.67
C THR A 119 -20.69 -0.80 -8.71
N ARG A 120 -21.59 -1.77 -8.83
CA ARG A 120 -22.70 -1.95 -7.89
C ARG A 120 -22.13 -2.26 -6.51
N THR A 121 -22.58 -1.52 -5.50
CA THR A 121 -22.28 -1.79 -4.09
C THR A 121 -23.29 -2.78 -3.52
N PHE A 122 -22.80 -3.80 -2.82
CA PHE A 122 -23.62 -4.76 -2.09
C PHE A 122 -23.45 -4.52 -0.59
N SER A 123 -24.51 -4.75 0.19
CA SER A 123 -24.39 -4.87 1.64
C SER A 123 -23.56 -6.12 2.01
N PRO A 124 -22.95 -6.17 3.21
CA PRO A 124 -22.22 -7.36 3.66
C PRO A 124 -23.04 -8.65 3.59
N ALA A 125 -24.34 -8.62 3.95
CA ALA A 125 -25.24 -9.75 3.84
C ALA A 125 -25.46 -10.20 2.37
N GLU A 126 -25.77 -9.27 1.47
CA GLU A 126 -25.93 -9.59 0.04
C GLU A 126 -24.64 -10.14 -0.57
N ALA A 127 -23.50 -9.59 -0.16
CA ALA A 127 -22.19 -10.06 -0.60
C ALA A 127 -21.90 -11.47 -0.08
N TRP A 128 -22.21 -11.74 1.20
CA TRP A 128 -22.12 -13.06 1.79
C TRP A 128 -22.95 -14.08 1.01
N ASP A 129 -24.24 -13.82 0.81
CA ASP A 129 -25.14 -14.73 0.08
C ASP A 129 -24.65 -15.00 -1.34
N ARG A 130 -24.06 -13.99 -1.98
CA ARG A 130 -23.52 -14.13 -3.33
C ARG A 130 -22.27 -15.00 -3.36
N LEU A 131 -21.33 -14.79 -2.43
CA LEU A 131 -20.15 -15.65 -2.30
C LEU A 131 -20.53 -17.07 -1.84
N HIS A 132 -21.56 -17.20 -1.02
CA HIS A 132 -22.08 -18.48 -0.58
C HIS A 132 -22.63 -19.30 -1.73
N ARG A 133 -23.46 -18.68 -2.58
CA ARG A 133 -23.95 -19.32 -3.82
C ARG A 133 -22.82 -19.65 -4.79
N LEU A 134 -21.80 -18.80 -4.87
CA LEU A 134 -20.61 -19.08 -5.67
C LEU A 134 -19.86 -20.34 -5.17
N ALA A 135 -19.67 -20.47 -3.85
CA ALA A 135 -19.07 -21.66 -3.27
C ALA A 135 -19.92 -22.92 -3.52
N ALA A 136 -21.24 -22.82 -3.35
CA ALA A 136 -22.19 -23.90 -3.59
C ALA A 136 -22.18 -24.37 -5.05
N ASP A 137 -22.10 -23.45 -6.01
CA ASP A 137 -21.95 -23.75 -7.45
C ASP A 137 -20.63 -24.50 -7.75
N GLN A 138 -19.58 -24.24 -6.97
CA GLN A 138 -18.34 -25.02 -7.02
C GLN A 138 -18.41 -26.34 -6.23
N GLY A 139 -19.57 -26.66 -5.67
CA GLY A 139 -19.84 -27.89 -4.91
C GLY A 139 -19.32 -27.86 -3.48
N PHE A 140 -19.12 -26.67 -2.88
CA PHE A 140 -18.74 -26.51 -1.48
C PHE A 140 -19.94 -26.11 -0.62
N GLN A 141 -20.08 -26.76 0.53
CA GLN A 141 -20.98 -26.33 1.60
C GLN A 141 -20.28 -25.30 2.48
N ILE A 142 -21.02 -24.37 3.09
CA ILE A 142 -20.46 -23.39 4.05
C ILE A 142 -21.17 -23.54 5.40
N ASP A 143 -20.40 -23.52 6.48
CA ASP A 143 -20.90 -23.56 7.85
C ASP A 143 -20.35 -22.38 8.67
N ARG A 144 -21.24 -21.74 9.45
CA ARG A 144 -21.00 -20.55 10.30
C ARG A 144 -20.97 -20.89 11.82
N ALA A 145 -20.73 -22.14 12.22
CA ALA A 145 -21.04 -22.59 13.59
C ALA A 145 -19.89 -23.20 14.44
N GLY A 146 -18.59 -23.02 14.13
CA GLY A 146 -17.51 -23.64 14.94
C GLY A 146 -16.13 -22.97 14.93
N ARG A 147 -15.25 -23.34 15.88
CA ARG A 147 -13.79 -23.12 15.74
C ARG A 147 -13.33 -23.83 14.47
N TRP A 148 -12.44 -23.17 13.72
CA TRP A 148 -11.94 -23.64 12.43
C TRP A 148 -11.73 -25.17 12.41
N THR A 149 -12.38 -25.88 11.49
CA THR A 149 -12.01 -27.23 11.04
C THR A 149 -12.25 -27.37 9.53
N TYR A 150 -11.32 -28.00 8.82
CA TYR A 150 -11.59 -28.55 7.49
C TYR A 150 -11.65 -30.07 7.60
N THR A 151 -12.71 -30.67 7.07
CA THR A 151 -12.71 -32.08 6.66
C THR A 151 -12.39 -32.15 5.17
N GLY A 152 -11.24 -32.78 4.86
CA GLY A 152 -10.83 -33.25 3.53
C GLY A 152 -11.97 -33.85 2.70
N PRO A 153 -11.80 -34.01 1.37
CA PRO A 153 -12.66 -34.91 0.63
C PRO A 153 -12.72 -36.24 1.41
N PRO A 154 -13.93 -36.71 1.75
CA PRO A 154 -15.15 -36.49 0.98
C PRO A 154 -16.03 -35.25 1.35
N GLY A 155 -15.64 -34.38 2.28
CA GLY A 155 -16.52 -33.39 2.91
C GLY A 155 -16.90 -32.12 2.11
N ARG A 156 -16.03 -31.59 1.22
CA ARG A 156 -16.25 -30.32 0.46
C ARG A 156 -16.91 -29.20 1.30
N LEU A 157 -16.38 -28.94 2.49
CA LEU A 157 -16.92 -27.97 3.44
C LEU A 157 -15.96 -26.78 3.63
N ILE A 158 -16.48 -25.55 3.61
CA ILE A 158 -15.79 -24.31 3.99
C ILE A 158 -16.36 -23.86 5.33
N GLN A 159 -15.56 -23.92 6.40
CA GLN A 159 -15.96 -23.38 7.69
C GLN A 159 -15.42 -21.97 7.87
N ILE A 160 -16.29 -21.05 8.24
CA ILE A 160 -15.91 -19.68 8.59
C ILE A 160 -16.13 -19.51 10.08
N ALA A 161 -15.04 -19.25 10.81
CA ALA A 161 -15.11 -19.00 12.25
C ALA A 161 -16.01 -17.79 12.55
N PRO A 162 -16.60 -17.72 13.76
CA PRO A 162 -17.37 -16.56 14.18
C PRO A 162 -16.55 -15.28 14.02
N ALA A 163 -16.93 -14.46 13.05
CA ALA A 163 -16.29 -13.19 12.78
C ALA A 163 -16.99 -12.09 13.59
N PRO A 164 -16.27 -11.05 14.05
CA PRO A 164 -16.85 -10.01 14.88
C PRO A 164 -17.86 -9.14 14.12
N ASN A 165 -17.87 -9.18 12.79
CA ASN A 165 -18.87 -8.57 11.93
C ASN A 165 -18.98 -9.32 10.59
N GLU A 166 -20.01 -8.98 9.80
CA GLU A 166 -20.28 -9.65 8.53
C GLU A 166 -19.25 -9.32 7.43
N GLN A 167 -18.64 -8.14 7.47
CA GLN A 167 -17.56 -7.76 6.54
C GLN A 167 -16.34 -8.69 6.69
N ASP A 168 -15.98 -9.04 7.91
CA ASP A 168 -14.88 -9.96 8.22
C ASP A 168 -15.22 -11.39 7.80
N ALA A 169 -16.48 -11.81 7.98
CA ALA A 169 -16.96 -13.10 7.48
C ALA A 169 -16.85 -13.18 5.95
N VAL A 170 -17.29 -12.13 5.25
CA VAL A 170 -17.21 -12.05 3.79
C VAL A 170 -15.76 -12.05 3.30
N THR A 171 -14.88 -11.33 4.00
CA THR A 171 -13.44 -11.30 3.71
C THR A 171 -12.82 -12.69 3.87
N ALA A 172 -13.15 -13.41 4.95
CA ALA A 172 -12.68 -14.76 5.19
C ALA A 172 -13.18 -15.74 4.11
N LEU A 173 -14.46 -15.67 3.73
CA LEU A 173 -15.01 -16.51 2.67
C LEU A 173 -14.37 -16.20 1.31
N ALA A 174 -14.13 -14.93 1.00
CA ALA A 174 -13.44 -14.52 -0.23
C ALA A 174 -12.00 -15.05 -0.30
N HIS A 175 -11.29 -15.10 0.83
CA HIS A 175 -9.96 -15.71 0.93
C HIS A 175 -10.01 -17.22 0.63
N GLN A 176 -10.96 -17.95 1.24
CA GLN A 176 -11.11 -19.39 1.01
C GLN A 176 -11.50 -19.71 -0.44
N LEU A 177 -12.35 -18.88 -1.06
CA LEU A 177 -12.62 -18.98 -2.49
C LEU A 177 -11.34 -18.73 -3.33
N GLY A 178 -10.42 -17.88 -2.88
CA GLY A 178 -9.08 -17.77 -3.47
C GLY A 178 -8.39 -19.13 -3.58
N HIS A 179 -8.34 -19.90 -2.50
CA HIS A 179 -7.78 -21.26 -2.48
C HIS A 179 -8.51 -22.23 -3.42
N VAL A 180 -9.84 -22.18 -3.45
CA VAL A 180 -10.65 -23.00 -4.38
C VAL A 180 -10.25 -22.76 -5.83
N TYR A 181 -10.07 -21.49 -6.21
CA TYR A 181 -9.77 -21.11 -7.59
C TYR A 181 -8.28 -21.17 -7.97
N LEU A 182 -7.34 -21.18 -7.02
CA LEU A 182 -5.90 -21.17 -7.28
C LEU A 182 -5.20 -22.50 -6.98
N HIS A 183 -5.60 -23.20 -5.93
CA HIS A 183 -4.83 -24.28 -5.32
C HIS A 183 -5.53 -25.64 -5.35
N ALA A 184 -6.35 -25.89 -6.39
CA ALA A 184 -7.10 -27.14 -6.57
C ALA A 184 -7.96 -27.54 -5.36
N GLY A 185 -8.52 -26.56 -4.63
CA GLY A 185 -9.34 -26.80 -3.45
C GLY A 185 -8.55 -27.20 -2.20
N ARG A 186 -7.22 -27.01 -2.17
CA ARG A 186 -6.41 -27.07 -0.94
C ARG A 186 -6.75 -25.85 -0.08
N ILE A 187 -7.71 -26.07 0.81
CA ILE A 187 -8.20 -25.13 1.83
C ILE A 187 -7.40 -25.37 3.11
N ASP A 188 -7.18 -24.32 3.91
CA ASP A 188 -6.36 -24.38 5.12
C ASP A 188 -6.91 -25.39 6.14
N GLN A 189 -6.03 -26.19 6.75
CA GLN A 189 -6.36 -27.03 7.90
C GLN A 189 -6.31 -26.20 9.17
N ALA A 190 -7.12 -26.57 10.16
CA ALA A 190 -7.09 -25.93 11.46
C ALA A 190 -6.83 -26.92 12.58
N GLY A 191 -5.89 -26.56 13.44
CA GLY A 191 -5.48 -27.35 14.60
C GLY A 191 -3.98 -27.57 14.74
N ASP A 192 -3.17 -27.22 13.73
CA ASP A 192 -1.72 -27.31 13.80
C ASP A 192 -1.10 -25.99 13.35
N GLU A 193 -0.49 -25.25 14.27
CA GLU A 193 0.24 -23.99 14.00
C GLU A 193 1.44 -24.19 13.05
N ARG A 194 1.63 -25.42 12.53
CA ARG A 194 2.75 -25.86 11.70
C ARG A 194 2.46 -25.90 10.19
N TRP A 195 1.23 -25.64 9.72
CA TRP A 195 0.94 -25.51 8.28
C TRP A 195 -0.11 -24.43 7.93
N SER A 196 0.10 -23.21 8.43
CA SER A 196 -0.66 -22.02 8.03
C SER A 196 -0.28 -21.49 6.64
N CYS A 197 -1.27 -20.99 5.88
CA CYS A 197 -1.08 -20.34 4.58
C CYS A 197 -0.02 -19.22 4.64
N HIS A 198 1.08 -19.38 3.90
CA HIS A 198 2.23 -18.48 3.94
C HIS A 198 2.80 -18.17 2.55
N GLY A 199 3.62 -17.11 2.50
CA GLY A 199 4.35 -16.74 1.29
C GLY A 199 3.45 -16.45 0.09
N ALA A 200 3.82 -16.98 -1.08
CA ALA A 200 3.12 -16.72 -2.33
C ALA A 200 1.67 -17.23 -2.35
N GLN A 201 1.35 -18.34 -1.68
CA GLN A 201 -0.01 -18.90 -1.68
C GLN A 201 -0.99 -17.96 -0.96
N ARG A 202 -0.59 -17.43 0.20
CA ARG A 202 -1.38 -16.42 0.92
C ARG A 202 -1.60 -15.17 0.09
N VAL A 203 -0.53 -14.68 -0.57
CA VAL A 203 -0.62 -13.51 -1.45
C VAL A 203 -1.59 -13.76 -2.61
N GLU A 204 -1.60 -14.96 -3.19
CA GLU A 204 -2.53 -15.31 -4.26
C GLU A 204 -3.97 -15.33 -3.77
N ALA A 205 -4.25 -16.01 -2.66
CA ALA A 205 -5.59 -16.09 -2.07
C ALA A 205 -6.11 -14.71 -1.64
N ASP A 206 -5.30 -13.93 -0.92
CA ASP A 206 -5.62 -12.56 -0.51
C ASP A 206 -5.81 -11.65 -1.72
N SER A 207 -5.07 -11.85 -2.82
CA SER A 207 -5.25 -11.07 -4.05
C SER A 207 -6.60 -11.34 -4.70
N ILE A 208 -7.07 -12.58 -4.71
CA ILE A 208 -8.42 -12.93 -5.19
C ILE A 208 -9.48 -12.33 -4.27
N ALA A 209 -9.29 -12.43 -2.96
CA ALA A 209 -10.19 -11.80 -1.98
C ALA A 209 -10.28 -10.29 -2.20
N TYR A 210 -9.16 -9.61 -2.40
CA TYR A 210 -9.11 -8.17 -2.68
C TYR A 210 -9.94 -7.80 -3.92
N LEU A 211 -9.70 -8.51 -5.03
CA LEU A 211 -10.41 -8.25 -6.30
C LEU A 211 -11.92 -8.51 -6.17
N LEU A 212 -12.31 -9.55 -5.44
CA LEU A 212 -13.69 -9.86 -5.12
C LEU A 212 -14.36 -8.75 -4.30
N LEU A 213 -13.73 -8.33 -3.20
CA LEU A 213 -14.27 -7.31 -2.31
C LEU A 213 -14.48 -5.98 -3.05
N VAL A 214 -13.50 -5.54 -3.84
CA VAL A 214 -13.60 -4.31 -4.65
C VAL A 214 -14.77 -4.38 -5.65
N ARG A 215 -14.99 -5.54 -6.29
CA ARG A 215 -16.10 -5.70 -7.25
C ARG A 215 -17.47 -5.76 -6.60
N LEU A 216 -17.53 -6.19 -5.34
CA LEU A 216 -18.75 -6.19 -4.55
C LEU A 216 -18.98 -4.83 -3.85
N GLY A 217 -18.10 -3.85 -4.07
CA GLY A 217 -18.18 -2.53 -3.44
C GLY A 217 -17.89 -2.55 -1.94
N MET A 218 -17.19 -3.59 -1.47
CA MET A 218 -16.78 -3.75 -0.08
C MET A 218 -15.37 -3.23 0.16
N ASN A 219 -15.05 -2.98 1.43
CA ASN A 219 -13.74 -2.47 1.85
C ASN A 219 -12.69 -3.60 1.95
N PRO A 220 -11.63 -3.62 1.12
CA PRO A 220 -10.58 -4.63 1.20
C PRO A 220 -9.47 -4.29 2.21
N MET A 221 -9.54 -3.17 2.95
CA MET A 221 -8.46 -2.69 3.83
C MET A 221 -8.04 -3.67 4.94
N GLY A 222 -8.87 -4.67 5.27
CA GLY A 222 -8.51 -5.74 6.21
C GLY A 222 -7.47 -6.74 5.69
N LEU A 223 -7.20 -6.75 4.38
CA LEU A 223 -6.22 -7.63 3.75
C LEU A 223 -4.83 -6.97 3.73
N THR A 224 -3.87 -7.61 4.38
CA THR A 224 -2.48 -7.14 4.43
C THR A 224 -1.57 -8.01 3.58
N PHE A 225 -0.79 -7.38 2.70
CA PHE A 225 0.14 -8.09 1.83
C PHE A 225 1.59 -7.90 2.31
N PRO A 226 2.38 -8.98 2.45
CA PRO A 226 3.81 -8.84 2.69
C PRO A 226 4.52 -8.16 1.51
N ALA A 227 5.68 -7.55 1.79
CA ALA A 227 6.54 -6.97 0.75
C ALA A 227 6.83 -8.00 -0.35
N VAL A 228 6.88 -7.54 -1.60
CA VAL A 228 7.05 -8.41 -2.78
C VAL A 228 8.31 -9.26 -2.69
N THR A 229 9.39 -8.72 -2.12
CA THR A 229 10.65 -9.43 -1.85
C THR A 229 10.48 -10.66 -0.94
N ARG A 230 9.45 -10.70 -0.08
CA ARG A 230 9.23 -11.83 0.84
C ARG A 230 8.57 -13.04 0.20
N TRP A 231 7.97 -12.91 -0.99
CA TRP A 231 7.24 -13.99 -1.65
C TRP A 231 7.61 -14.20 -3.12
N ALA A 232 8.16 -13.20 -3.80
CA ALA A 232 8.64 -13.32 -5.18
C ALA A 232 10.04 -13.95 -5.29
N GLY A 233 10.59 -14.41 -4.16
CA GLY A 233 11.83 -15.20 -4.09
C GLY A 233 12.89 -14.58 -3.19
N THR A 234 13.42 -15.40 -2.29
CA THR A 234 14.74 -15.24 -1.64
C THR A 234 15.80 -16.13 -2.30
N ASP A 235 15.42 -16.94 -3.30
CA ASP A 235 16.31 -17.80 -4.07
C ASP A 235 17.17 -16.94 -5.02
N PRO A 236 18.51 -16.94 -4.86
CA PRO A 236 19.42 -16.19 -5.72
C PRO A 236 19.38 -16.59 -7.20
N ARG A 237 18.81 -17.76 -7.53
CA ARG A 237 18.71 -18.29 -8.90
C ARG A 237 17.41 -17.90 -9.60
N ALA A 238 16.39 -17.47 -8.84
CA ALA A 238 15.11 -17.10 -9.40
C ALA A 238 15.18 -15.69 -10.01
N ASN A 239 14.49 -15.45 -11.14
CA ASN A 239 14.27 -14.10 -11.64
C ASN A 239 13.06 -13.50 -10.89
N PRO A 240 13.27 -12.57 -9.94
CA PRO A 240 12.19 -12.07 -9.09
C PRO A 240 11.09 -11.36 -9.89
N LEU A 241 11.43 -10.63 -10.95
CA LEU A 241 10.45 -9.95 -11.80
C LEU A 241 9.57 -10.97 -12.56
N ALA A 242 10.16 -12.09 -12.98
CA ALA A 242 9.42 -13.18 -13.59
C ALA A 242 8.49 -13.87 -12.58
N ALA A 243 8.91 -14.03 -11.32
CA ALA A 243 8.08 -14.59 -10.25
C ALA A 243 6.87 -13.69 -9.93
N VAL A 244 7.08 -12.38 -9.82
CA VAL A 244 5.99 -11.38 -9.66
C VAL A 244 4.98 -11.51 -10.78
N ARG A 245 5.45 -11.52 -12.03
CA ARG A 245 4.59 -11.66 -13.21
C ARG A 245 3.84 -12.99 -13.20
N ALA A 246 4.51 -14.10 -12.91
CA ALA A 246 3.90 -15.42 -12.91
C ALA A 246 2.77 -15.54 -11.86
N LEU A 247 2.98 -14.98 -10.67
CA LEU A 247 1.96 -14.90 -9.62
C LEU A 247 0.78 -14.03 -10.06
N ALA A 248 1.06 -12.82 -10.55
CA ALA A 248 0.04 -11.91 -11.04
C ALA A 248 -0.83 -12.56 -12.14
N ASP A 249 -0.20 -13.26 -13.07
CA ASP A 249 -0.89 -13.95 -14.15
C ASP A 249 -1.75 -15.13 -13.64
N ARG A 250 -1.34 -15.82 -12.55
CA ARG A 250 -2.19 -16.83 -11.88
C ARG A 250 -3.42 -16.17 -11.24
N VAL A 251 -3.22 -15.09 -10.50
CA VAL A 251 -4.31 -14.30 -9.88
C VAL A 251 -5.30 -13.84 -10.94
N LEU A 252 -4.84 -13.20 -12.03
CA LEU A 252 -5.73 -12.70 -13.08
C LEU A 252 -6.49 -13.81 -13.81
N ARG A 253 -5.88 -14.98 -14.03
CA ARG A 253 -6.57 -16.14 -14.60
C ARG A 253 -7.62 -16.71 -13.66
N ALA A 254 -7.30 -16.81 -12.37
CA ALA A 254 -8.25 -17.27 -11.36
C ALA A 254 -9.42 -16.30 -11.21
N ASP A 255 -9.16 -14.99 -11.11
CA ASP A 255 -10.20 -13.95 -11.10
C ASP A 255 -11.07 -14.02 -12.35
N ALA A 256 -10.50 -14.15 -13.56
CA ALA A 256 -11.29 -14.26 -14.78
C ALA A 256 -12.21 -15.50 -14.81
N ARG A 257 -11.78 -16.63 -14.24
CA ARG A 257 -12.65 -17.82 -14.06
C ARG A 257 -13.76 -17.54 -13.07
N LEU A 258 -13.40 -16.97 -11.92
CA LEU A 258 -14.33 -16.59 -10.88
C LEU A 258 -15.40 -15.64 -11.41
N GLN A 259 -15.02 -14.60 -12.16
CA GLN A 259 -15.94 -13.62 -12.71
C GLN A 259 -16.99 -14.25 -13.63
N ARG A 260 -16.61 -15.25 -14.43
CA ARG A 260 -17.55 -15.96 -15.29
C ARG A 260 -18.61 -16.69 -14.46
N HIS A 261 -18.20 -17.34 -13.37
CA HIS A 261 -19.14 -18.05 -12.49
C HIS A 261 -20.01 -17.06 -11.70
N LEU A 262 -19.42 -16.01 -11.14
CA LEU A 262 -20.14 -14.97 -10.38
C LEU A 262 -21.17 -14.22 -11.25
N SER A 263 -20.88 -14.03 -12.54
CA SER A 263 -21.81 -13.41 -13.50
C SER A 263 -22.91 -14.34 -13.99
N ALA A 264 -22.69 -15.66 -13.91
CA ALA A 264 -23.69 -16.68 -14.26
C ALA A 264 -24.71 -16.92 -13.14
N LEU A 265 -24.43 -16.49 -11.91
CA LEU A 265 -25.36 -16.62 -10.79
C LEU A 265 -26.62 -15.77 -11.02
N PRO A 266 -27.84 -16.31 -10.77
CA PRO A 266 -29.07 -15.55 -10.90
C PRO A 266 -29.08 -14.36 -9.92
N PRO A 267 -29.80 -13.25 -10.23
CA PRO A 267 -30.01 -12.17 -9.27
C PRO A 267 -30.67 -12.72 -7.99
N PRO A 268 -30.41 -12.12 -6.81
CA PRO A 268 -31.05 -12.57 -5.57
C PRO A 268 -32.57 -12.53 -5.72
N ALA A 269 -33.26 -13.55 -5.22
CA ALA A 269 -34.72 -13.55 -5.13
C ALA A 269 -35.12 -12.38 -4.22
N ALA A 270 -36.05 -11.53 -4.66
CA ALA A 270 -36.62 -10.51 -3.81
C ALA A 270 -37.29 -11.22 -2.62
N GLN A 271 -36.81 -10.95 -1.40
CA GLN A 271 -37.55 -11.32 -0.21
C GLN A 271 -38.86 -10.53 -0.22
N GLN A 272 -39.97 -11.25 -0.33
CA GLN A 272 -41.29 -10.72 -0.05
C GLN A 272 -41.38 -10.56 1.46
N ASP A 273 -41.23 -9.34 1.95
CA ASP A 273 -41.65 -8.98 3.29
C ASP A 273 -43.19 -8.90 3.31
N ASP A 274 -43.82 -9.98 3.74
CA ASP A 274 -45.18 -9.97 4.26
C ASP A 274 -45.16 -9.28 5.64
N ASN A 275 -45.52 -7.99 5.68
CA ASN A 275 -46.34 -7.39 6.77
C ASN A 275 -46.65 -5.88 6.54
N ASP A 276 -47.86 -5.65 6.04
CA ASP A 276 -48.86 -4.63 6.42
C ASP A 276 -48.70 -3.13 5.94
N PRO A 277 -49.77 -2.29 5.95
CA PRO A 277 -50.68 -2.11 4.80
C PRO A 277 -50.90 -0.64 4.36
N LYS A 278 -51.48 -0.49 3.14
CA LYS A 278 -52.16 0.69 2.55
C LYS A 278 -51.36 2.01 2.35
N ALA A 279 -51.19 2.42 1.09
CA ALA A 279 -52.03 3.47 0.47
C ALA A 279 -51.55 3.82 -0.96
N ASP A 280 -52.53 3.74 -1.88
CA ASP A 280 -52.74 4.51 -3.10
C ASP A 280 -51.78 4.43 -4.29
N ALA A 281 -52.29 3.74 -5.31
CA ALA A 281 -51.84 3.73 -6.69
C ALA A 281 -52.12 5.07 -7.39
N LEU A 282 -51.13 5.56 -8.14
CA LEU A 282 -51.34 6.43 -9.28
C LEU A 282 -50.52 5.90 -10.48
N PRO A 283 -51.05 5.96 -11.72
CA PRO A 283 -50.49 5.21 -12.86
C PRO A 283 -49.30 5.94 -13.48
N LEU A 284 -48.26 5.19 -13.85
CA LEU A 284 -47.17 5.67 -14.72
C LEU A 284 -47.68 5.85 -16.16
N PRO A 285 -47.45 7.02 -16.81
CA PRO A 285 -47.72 7.18 -18.23
C PRO A 285 -46.63 6.57 -19.11
N HIS A 286 -47.05 6.08 -20.27
CA HIS A 286 -46.28 5.37 -21.29
C HIS A 286 -44.97 6.07 -21.73
N ALA A 287 -43.95 5.24 -21.96
CA ALA A 287 -42.70 5.63 -22.59
C ALA A 287 -42.93 6.08 -24.06
N PRO A 288 -42.33 7.19 -24.52
CA PRO A 288 -42.39 7.58 -25.92
C PRO A 288 -41.33 6.84 -26.75
N GLN A 289 -41.75 6.37 -27.93
CA GLN A 289 -40.89 5.73 -28.94
C GLN A 289 -39.94 6.73 -29.63
N PRO A 290 -38.77 6.27 -30.14
CA PRO A 290 -37.77 7.12 -30.76
C PRO A 290 -38.13 7.54 -32.20
N GLN A 291 -37.96 8.83 -32.51
CA GLN A 291 -38.08 9.39 -33.88
C GLN A 291 -36.72 9.46 -34.60
N PRO A 292 -36.69 9.38 -35.95
CA PRO A 292 -35.46 9.43 -36.75
C PRO A 292 -34.94 10.87 -36.95
N PRO A 293 -33.66 11.05 -37.35
CA PRO A 293 -32.96 12.33 -37.21
C PRO A 293 -33.35 13.32 -38.30
N ARG A 294 -33.57 14.58 -37.90
CA ARG A 294 -33.69 15.72 -38.82
C ARG A 294 -32.32 16.37 -39.07
N THR A 295 -32.15 16.76 -40.32
CA THR A 295 -30.98 17.36 -40.97
C THR A 295 -30.55 18.69 -40.38
N ALA A 296 -29.25 18.99 -40.57
CA ALA A 296 -28.52 20.17 -40.18
C ALA A 296 -29.20 21.50 -40.54
N ASP A 297 -29.17 22.47 -39.61
CA ASP A 297 -28.83 23.85 -39.97
C ASP A 297 -28.25 24.68 -38.80
N GLN A 298 -27.34 25.55 -39.21
CA GLN A 298 -26.49 26.58 -38.59
C GLN A 298 -26.82 27.15 -37.18
N ARG A 299 -25.83 27.12 -36.28
CA ARG A 299 -25.52 28.23 -35.33
C ARG A 299 -24.00 28.43 -35.13
N LYS A 300 -23.65 29.72 -35.05
CA LYS A 300 -22.34 30.44 -35.07
C LYS A 300 -21.21 29.89 -34.17
N PRO A 301 -19.93 30.25 -34.46
CA PRO A 301 -18.76 29.69 -33.82
C PRO A 301 -18.60 30.17 -32.37
N THR A 302 -18.78 29.27 -31.40
CA THR A 302 -18.21 29.43 -30.06
C THR A 302 -16.70 29.23 -30.16
N ARG A 303 -15.97 30.32 -29.91
CA ARG A 303 -14.52 30.40 -29.70
C ARG A 303 -14.06 29.17 -28.89
N GLY A 304 -13.21 28.35 -29.50
CA GLY A 304 -12.77 27.08 -28.92
C GLY A 304 -12.11 27.29 -27.55
N LEU A 305 -12.59 26.57 -26.53
CA LEU A 305 -11.74 26.23 -25.40
C LEU A 305 -10.70 25.24 -25.93
N VAL A 306 -9.47 25.71 -26.09
CA VAL A 306 -8.31 24.86 -26.17
C VAL A 306 -8.31 23.99 -24.91
N PRO A 307 -8.22 22.64 -25.00
CA PRO A 307 -8.10 21.82 -23.80
C PRO A 307 -6.83 22.22 -23.05
N ALA A 308 -6.97 22.59 -21.78
CA ALA A 308 -5.87 23.02 -20.93
C ALA A 308 -4.78 21.94 -20.89
N ILE A 309 -3.56 22.35 -21.26
CA ILE A 309 -2.36 21.53 -21.09
C ILE A 309 -2.20 21.32 -19.57
N PRO A 310 -2.00 20.08 -19.08
CA PRO A 310 -1.72 19.87 -17.66
C PRO A 310 -0.50 20.70 -17.27
N ALA A 311 -0.60 21.42 -16.15
CA ALA A 311 0.46 22.31 -15.68
C ALA A 311 1.80 21.57 -15.63
N SER A 312 2.83 22.21 -16.19
CA SER A 312 4.19 21.68 -16.13
C SER A 312 4.71 21.68 -14.69
N LEU A 313 5.74 20.87 -14.39
CA LEU A 313 6.36 20.89 -13.06
C LEU A 313 6.91 22.29 -12.73
N ASP A 314 7.54 22.94 -13.70
CA ASP A 314 8.09 24.30 -13.56
C ASP A 314 6.99 25.33 -13.24
N GLU A 315 5.82 25.23 -13.89
CA GLU A 315 4.68 26.11 -13.61
C GLU A 315 4.14 25.89 -12.19
N LEU A 316 4.09 24.65 -11.71
CA LEU A 316 3.65 24.34 -10.35
C LEU A 316 4.64 24.86 -9.30
N GLU A 317 5.93 24.78 -9.57
CA GLU A 317 6.99 25.32 -8.72
C GLU A 317 6.92 26.86 -8.67
N GLU A 318 6.65 27.50 -9.81
CA GLU A 318 6.44 28.94 -9.88
C GLU A 318 5.23 29.39 -9.06
N ILE A 319 4.11 28.67 -9.18
CA ILE A 319 2.90 28.94 -8.40
C ILE A 319 3.19 28.86 -6.89
N HIS A 320 3.94 27.85 -6.44
CA HIS A 320 4.30 27.71 -5.04
C HIS A 320 5.26 28.79 -4.55
N ARG A 321 6.22 29.20 -5.40
CA ARG A 321 7.13 30.32 -5.14
C ARG A 321 6.35 31.62 -5.00
N ALA A 322 5.44 31.93 -5.92
CA ALA A 322 4.58 33.11 -5.86
C ALA A 322 3.68 33.11 -4.63
N ALA A 323 3.07 31.96 -4.31
CA ALA A 323 2.25 31.81 -3.11
C ALA A 323 3.05 32.06 -1.82
N HIS A 324 4.26 31.52 -1.72
CA HIS A 324 5.14 31.74 -0.58
C HIS A 324 5.55 33.20 -0.44
N HIS A 325 5.86 33.87 -1.55
CA HIS A 325 6.15 35.30 -1.57
C HIS A 325 4.96 36.14 -1.06
N LEU A 326 3.74 35.81 -1.50
CA LEU A 326 2.53 36.46 -1.03
C LEU A 326 2.36 36.23 0.48
N PHE A 327 2.41 34.97 0.95
CA PHE A 327 2.21 34.67 2.36
C PHE A 327 3.25 35.33 3.27
N THR A 328 4.52 35.33 2.89
CA THR A 328 5.59 35.98 3.68
C THR A 328 5.40 37.50 3.72
N SER A 329 4.98 38.12 2.61
CA SER A 329 4.66 39.56 2.57
C SER A 329 3.49 39.97 3.48
N LEU A 330 2.57 39.03 3.75
CA LEU A 330 1.40 39.25 4.61
C LEU A 330 1.64 38.87 6.08
N ARG A 331 2.83 38.37 6.44
CA ARG A 331 3.14 37.90 7.80
C ARG A 331 3.11 39.02 8.83
N SER A 332 3.79 40.13 8.58
CA SER A 332 3.98 41.21 9.56
C SER A 332 2.67 41.87 10.01
N ASN A 333 1.67 41.90 9.13
CA ASN A 333 0.34 42.48 9.38
C ASN A 333 -0.69 41.41 9.80
N SER A 334 -0.28 40.43 10.63
CA SER A 334 -1.14 39.30 11.03
C SER A 334 -0.95 38.89 12.49
N TRP A 335 -1.74 37.91 12.95
CA TRP A 335 -1.58 37.33 14.29
C TRP A 335 -0.34 36.42 14.42
N VAL A 336 0.27 36.01 13.30
CA VAL A 336 1.31 34.97 13.25
C VAL A 336 2.58 35.34 14.03
N PRO A 337 3.15 36.56 13.89
CA PRO A 337 4.37 36.92 14.61
C PRO A 337 4.21 36.86 16.13
N THR A 338 3.14 37.44 16.67
CA THR A 338 2.83 37.40 18.11
C THR A 338 2.65 35.97 18.59
N TYR A 339 1.85 35.18 17.87
CA TYR A 339 1.60 33.78 18.22
C TYR A 339 2.87 32.92 18.29
N LEU A 340 3.83 33.15 17.37
CA LEU A 340 5.08 32.41 17.32
C LEU A 340 6.10 32.93 18.35
N ASN A 341 6.15 34.24 18.59
CA ASN A 341 6.96 34.83 19.66
C ASN A 341 6.53 34.30 21.03
N ASP A 342 5.22 34.20 21.29
CA ASP A 342 4.65 33.62 22.53
C ASP A 342 5.01 32.13 22.74
N ARG A 343 5.58 31.48 21.70
CA ARG A 343 6.05 30.09 21.70
C ARG A 343 7.57 29.97 21.63
N GLY A 344 8.29 31.07 21.76
CA GLY A 344 9.75 31.09 21.76
C GLY A 344 10.40 31.09 20.37
N PHE A 345 9.64 31.43 19.32
CA PHE A 345 10.18 31.58 17.96
C PHE A 345 10.28 33.06 17.61
N ASP A 346 11.48 33.62 17.78
CA ASP A 346 11.79 35.01 17.45
C ASP A 346 11.65 35.32 15.94
N GLU A 347 11.74 36.59 15.59
CA GLU A 347 11.58 37.03 14.21
C GLU A 347 12.62 36.40 13.26
N ASP A 348 13.87 36.26 13.70
CA ASP A 348 14.94 35.64 12.91
C ASP A 348 14.62 34.17 12.60
N THR A 349 14.12 33.42 13.59
CA THR A 349 13.63 32.05 13.41
C THR A 349 12.46 32.01 12.43
N GLN A 350 11.47 32.91 12.58
CA GLN A 350 10.34 32.96 11.66
C GLN A 350 10.77 33.24 10.21
N GLN A 351 11.76 34.12 10.01
CA GLN A 351 12.30 34.42 8.69
C GLN A 351 13.11 33.25 8.13
N GLN A 352 13.98 32.63 8.93
CA GLN A 352 14.78 31.47 8.54
C GLN A 352 13.91 30.32 8.03
N TRP A 353 12.80 30.05 8.71
CA TRP A 353 11.84 29.01 8.33
C TRP A 353 10.86 29.44 7.23
N GLY A 354 10.95 30.69 6.76
CA GLY A 354 10.12 31.23 5.69
C GLY A 354 8.64 31.25 6.04
N ILE A 355 8.30 31.52 7.31
CA ILE A 355 6.91 31.53 7.75
C ILE A 355 6.13 32.65 7.07
N GLY A 356 4.90 32.37 6.67
CA GLY A 356 3.97 33.34 6.10
C GLY A 356 2.58 33.34 6.77
N HIS A 357 1.67 34.13 6.23
CA HIS A 357 0.27 34.17 6.64
C HIS A 357 -0.67 34.11 5.44
N ALA A 358 -1.61 33.17 5.45
CA ALA A 358 -2.75 33.14 4.54
C ALA A 358 -3.90 33.91 5.18
N PRO A 359 -4.38 35.03 4.59
CA PRO A 359 -5.38 35.87 5.21
C PRO A 359 -6.76 35.19 5.32
N LYS A 360 -7.62 35.72 6.19
CA LYS A 360 -9.01 35.29 6.37
C LYS A 360 -9.90 35.76 5.21
N ALA A 361 -9.60 35.30 4.01
CA ALA A 361 -10.33 35.65 2.79
C ALA A 361 -10.39 34.45 1.84
N TRP A 362 -11.39 34.45 0.96
CA TRP A 362 -11.68 33.27 0.14
C TRP A 362 -10.84 33.15 -1.13
N ARG A 363 -10.22 34.23 -1.63
CA ARG A 363 -9.59 34.25 -2.96
C ARG A 363 -8.35 35.13 -3.05
N VAL A 364 -7.74 35.52 -1.93
CA VAL A 364 -6.58 36.41 -1.99
C VAL A 364 -5.44 35.78 -2.77
N LEU A 365 -5.14 34.50 -2.52
CA LEU A 365 -4.13 33.78 -3.27
C LEU A 365 -4.57 33.48 -4.70
N THR A 366 -5.79 32.98 -4.88
CA THR A 366 -6.31 32.62 -6.20
C THR A 366 -6.33 33.83 -7.15
N ASP A 367 -6.81 34.99 -6.68
CA ASP A 367 -6.88 36.21 -7.47
C ASP A 367 -5.47 36.77 -7.73
N HIS A 368 -4.53 36.65 -6.76
CA HIS A 368 -3.11 36.98 -6.97
C HIS A 368 -2.45 36.11 -8.04
N LEU A 369 -2.60 34.78 -7.98
CA LEU A 369 -2.01 33.86 -8.96
C LEU A 369 -2.60 34.05 -10.37
N ARG A 370 -3.89 34.38 -10.48
CA ARG A 370 -4.51 34.78 -11.75
C ARG A 370 -3.93 36.07 -12.30
N HIS A 371 -3.65 37.04 -11.44
CA HIS A 371 -3.01 38.29 -11.86
C HIS A 371 -1.59 38.04 -12.42
N LEU A 372 -0.91 37.01 -11.89
CA LEU A 372 0.35 36.49 -12.45
C LEU A 372 0.16 35.60 -13.68
N SER A 373 -1.04 35.58 -14.28
CA SER A 373 -1.39 34.85 -15.50
C SER A 373 -1.36 33.31 -15.39
N HIS A 374 -1.40 32.75 -14.18
CA HIS A 374 -1.58 31.31 -14.01
C HIS A 374 -3.02 30.88 -14.30
N THR A 375 -3.18 29.72 -14.93
CA THR A 375 -4.49 29.16 -15.27
C THR A 375 -5.22 28.58 -14.05
N ASP A 376 -6.55 28.59 -14.06
CA ASP A 376 -7.36 27.99 -12.99
C ASP A 376 -7.02 26.49 -12.81
N GLU A 377 -6.74 25.79 -13.90
CA GLU A 377 -6.33 24.39 -13.91
C GLU A 377 -4.97 24.19 -13.23
N ALA A 378 -3.98 25.05 -13.49
CA ALA A 378 -2.68 24.99 -12.84
C ALA A 378 -2.78 25.30 -11.34
N ILE A 379 -3.57 26.33 -10.98
CA ILE A 379 -3.82 26.70 -9.58
C ILE A 379 -4.52 25.54 -8.84
N LEU A 380 -5.50 24.87 -9.46
CA LEU A 380 -6.13 23.68 -8.86
C LEU A 380 -5.16 22.50 -8.73
N THR A 381 -4.36 22.25 -9.76
CA THR A 381 -3.37 21.15 -9.78
C THR A 381 -2.29 21.34 -8.72
N SER A 382 -1.95 22.60 -8.39
CA SER A 382 -1.02 22.94 -7.32
C SER A 382 -1.53 22.53 -5.92
N GLY A 383 -2.85 22.34 -5.76
CA GLY A 383 -3.48 22.08 -4.47
C GLY A 383 -3.73 23.33 -3.61
N LEU A 384 -3.32 24.51 -4.07
CA LEU A 384 -3.48 25.78 -3.34
C LEU A 384 -4.88 26.40 -3.45
N ALA A 385 -5.70 25.93 -4.39
CA ALA A 385 -7.12 26.28 -4.48
C ALA A 385 -8.01 25.02 -4.56
N ARG A 386 -9.30 25.23 -4.28
CA ARG A 386 -10.38 24.25 -4.44
C ARG A 386 -11.50 24.85 -5.28
N ARG A 387 -12.29 24.00 -5.91
CA ARG A 387 -13.45 24.41 -6.71
C ARG A 387 -14.73 24.29 -5.88
N ALA A 388 -15.50 25.37 -5.80
CA ALA A 388 -16.83 25.37 -5.19
C ALA A 388 -17.85 24.69 -6.11
N ARG A 389 -19.04 24.37 -5.58
CA ARG A 389 -20.17 23.86 -6.39
C ARG A 389 -20.56 24.81 -7.52
N SER A 390 -20.37 26.12 -7.34
CA SER A 390 -20.62 27.15 -8.36
C SER A 390 -19.56 27.18 -9.48
N GLY A 391 -18.52 26.35 -9.41
CA GLY A 391 -17.38 26.37 -10.33
C GLY A 391 -16.30 27.40 -9.99
N ARG A 392 -16.56 28.32 -9.06
CA ARG A 392 -15.57 29.32 -8.63
C ARG A 392 -14.46 28.69 -7.78
N LEU A 393 -13.22 29.12 -8.03
CA LEU A 393 -12.07 28.75 -7.22
C LEU A 393 -12.04 29.56 -5.92
N TYR A 394 -11.55 28.91 -4.86
CA TYR A 394 -11.27 29.53 -3.57
C TYR A 394 -10.01 28.95 -2.94
N ASP A 395 -9.33 29.74 -2.13
CA ASP A 395 -8.05 29.40 -1.52
C ASP A 395 -8.19 28.20 -0.58
N THR A 396 -7.30 27.22 -0.67
CA THR A 396 -7.27 26.06 0.24
C THR A 396 -6.99 26.50 1.68
N PHE A 397 -6.03 27.41 1.86
CA PHE A 397 -5.59 27.92 3.15
C PHE A 397 -6.16 29.31 3.41
N ARG A 398 -6.76 29.50 4.59
CA ARG A 398 -7.42 30.74 4.99
C ARG A 398 -7.24 30.93 6.48
N ASP A 399 -6.84 32.13 6.89
CA ASP A 399 -6.54 32.50 8.29
C ASP A 399 -5.54 31.55 8.95
N ARG A 400 -4.39 31.32 8.31
CA ARG A 400 -3.40 30.32 8.75
C ARG A 400 -1.99 30.88 8.74
N ALA A 401 -1.20 30.52 9.74
CA ALA A 401 0.25 30.56 9.65
C ALA A 401 0.68 29.52 8.61
N MET A 402 1.49 29.94 7.63
CA MET A 402 1.89 29.14 6.49
C MET A 402 3.35 28.73 6.65
N LEU A 403 3.57 27.42 6.78
CA LEU A 403 4.89 26.82 6.91
C LEU A 403 5.22 26.09 5.59
N PRO A 404 6.22 26.53 4.82
CA PRO A 404 6.55 25.91 3.54
C PRO A 404 7.17 24.51 3.77
N ILE A 405 6.86 23.57 2.89
CA ILE A 405 7.52 22.26 2.82
C ILE A 405 8.39 22.26 1.57
N ARG A 406 9.69 22.05 1.76
CA ARG A 406 10.68 22.08 0.68
C ARG A 406 11.17 20.69 0.32
N ARG A 407 11.51 20.53 -0.96
CA ARG A 407 12.31 19.41 -1.45
C ARG A 407 13.77 19.58 -1.07
N PRO A 408 14.62 18.53 -1.22
CA PRO A 408 16.03 18.63 -0.89
C PRO A 408 16.78 19.78 -1.58
N ASP A 409 16.40 20.12 -2.82
CA ASP A 409 16.94 21.23 -3.61
C ASP A 409 16.48 22.63 -3.14
N GLY A 410 15.50 22.70 -2.24
CA GLY A 410 14.96 23.95 -1.69
C GLY A 410 13.68 24.44 -2.34
N THR A 411 13.25 23.76 -3.40
CA THR A 411 12.01 24.07 -4.11
C THR A 411 10.81 23.81 -3.21
N ILE A 412 9.89 24.77 -3.15
CA ILE A 412 8.68 24.67 -2.32
C ILE A 412 7.71 23.73 -3.01
N ALA A 413 7.41 22.60 -2.37
CA ALA A 413 6.50 21.60 -2.88
C ALA A 413 5.07 21.78 -2.36
N GLY A 414 4.91 22.30 -1.14
CA GLY A 414 3.61 22.43 -0.48
C GLY A 414 3.70 23.24 0.80
N PHE A 415 2.62 23.24 1.57
CA PHE A 415 2.52 24.01 2.81
C PHE A 415 1.81 23.23 3.90
N ILE A 416 2.16 23.56 5.15
CA ILE A 416 1.38 23.26 6.36
C ILE A 416 0.76 24.57 6.82
N GLY A 417 -0.55 24.60 6.96
CA GLY A 417 -1.31 25.75 7.44
C GLY A 417 -1.81 25.53 8.86
N ARG A 418 -1.30 26.30 9.83
CA ARG A 418 -1.75 26.26 11.23
C ARG A 418 -2.80 27.34 11.50
N LEU A 419 -3.95 26.94 12.02
CA LEU A 419 -5.09 27.82 12.34
C LEU A 419 -4.93 28.52 13.71
N PRO A 420 -5.36 29.78 13.93
CA PRO A 420 -5.33 30.45 15.24
C PRO A 420 -5.93 29.61 16.38
N ASP A 421 -5.46 29.81 17.62
CA ASP A 421 -6.01 29.09 18.77
C ASP A 421 -7.47 29.51 18.96
N GLY A 422 -8.36 28.55 19.23
CA GLY A 422 -9.80 28.80 19.42
C GLY A 422 -10.61 29.00 18.13
N ALA A 423 -10.01 28.97 16.95
CA ALA A 423 -10.75 29.04 15.69
C ALA A 423 -11.29 27.67 15.24
N GLU A 424 -12.39 27.70 14.47
CA GLU A 424 -13.05 26.48 13.99
C GLU A 424 -12.31 25.80 12.84
N GLY A 425 -12.16 24.47 12.95
CA GLY A 425 -11.58 23.61 11.92
C GLY A 425 -10.30 22.90 12.38
N PRO A 426 -9.61 22.19 11.47
CA PRO A 426 -8.42 21.44 11.85
C PRO A 426 -7.27 22.38 12.21
N LYS A 427 -6.67 22.14 13.39
CA LYS A 427 -5.51 22.88 13.92
C LYS A 427 -4.39 22.99 12.87
N TYR A 428 -4.08 21.87 12.22
CA TYR A 428 -3.15 21.81 11.08
C TYR A 428 -3.87 21.32 9.82
N LEU A 429 -3.57 21.96 8.70
CA LEU A 429 -4.03 21.56 7.37
C LEU A 429 -2.79 21.41 6.47
N ASN A 430 -2.59 20.26 5.87
CA ASN A 430 -1.50 20.04 4.92
C ASN A 430 -2.01 20.23 3.49
N SER A 431 -1.14 20.68 2.58
CA SER A 431 -1.41 20.64 1.14
C SER A 431 -1.90 19.23 0.73
N PRO A 432 -2.85 19.12 -0.21
CA PRO A 432 -3.21 17.82 -0.79
C PRO A 432 -2.04 17.28 -1.63
N GLU A 433 -2.08 15.99 -1.95
CA GLU A 433 -1.12 15.38 -2.90
C GLU A 433 -1.17 16.12 -4.24
N SER A 434 -0.01 16.37 -4.83
CA SER A 434 0.16 17.04 -6.12
C SER A 434 1.32 16.42 -6.90
N PRO A 435 1.51 16.76 -8.20
CA PRO A 435 2.68 16.30 -8.94
C PRO A 435 4.03 16.66 -8.30
N ILE A 436 4.06 17.73 -7.49
CA ILE A 436 5.27 18.24 -6.84
C ILE A 436 5.35 17.92 -5.35
N PHE A 437 4.25 17.48 -4.72
CA PHE A 437 4.17 17.19 -3.30
C PHE A 437 3.59 15.81 -3.02
N ARG A 438 4.40 14.96 -2.39
CA ARG A 438 3.97 13.69 -1.82
C ARG A 438 4.25 13.63 -0.33
N LYS A 439 3.20 13.54 0.49
CA LYS A 439 3.34 13.59 1.96
C LYS A 439 4.25 12.49 2.49
N GLY A 440 4.13 11.30 1.91
CA GLY A 440 4.92 10.13 2.29
C GLY A 440 6.38 10.16 1.82
N GLU A 441 6.87 11.21 1.16
CA GLU A 441 8.24 11.29 0.67
C GLU A 441 9.02 12.47 1.27
N LEU A 442 8.34 13.52 1.71
CA LEU A 442 8.95 14.75 2.22
C LEU A 442 8.81 14.84 3.74
N LEU A 443 9.83 15.44 4.36
CA LEU A 443 9.88 15.77 5.78
C LEU A 443 9.99 17.29 5.92
N PHE A 444 9.16 17.88 6.78
CA PHE A 444 9.27 19.29 7.12
C PHE A 444 10.58 19.55 7.86
N GLY A 445 11.27 20.64 7.51
CA GLY A 445 12.55 21.04 8.10
C GLY A 445 13.78 20.40 7.46
N LEU A 446 13.63 19.33 6.67
CA LEU A 446 14.79 18.58 6.15
C LEU A 446 15.70 19.45 5.29
N HIS A 447 15.13 20.33 4.45
CA HIS A 447 15.94 21.25 3.65
C HIS A 447 16.61 22.31 4.54
N GLU A 448 15.86 22.91 5.46
CA GLU A 448 16.26 24.00 6.32
C GLU A 448 17.46 23.64 7.19
N ILE A 449 17.51 22.39 7.69
CA ILE A 449 18.54 21.96 8.64
C ILE A 449 19.56 20.95 8.09
N ARG A 450 19.51 20.62 6.79
CA ARG A 450 20.40 19.61 6.17
C ARG A 450 21.88 19.85 6.46
N ASN A 451 22.32 21.12 6.42
CA ASN A 451 23.73 21.46 6.64
C ASN A 451 24.17 21.12 8.06
N ARG A 452 23.27 21.24 9.06
CA ARG A 452 23.55 20.87 10.45
C ARG A 452 23.77 19.37 10.57
N MET A 453 22.94 18.56 9.92
CA MET A 453 23.11 17.10 9.87
C MET A 453 24.45 16.72 9.24
N VAL A 454 24.82 17.35 8.13
CA VAL A 454 26.12 17.13 7.46
C VAL A 454 27.30 17.50 8.36
N THR A 455 27.16 18.53 9.21
CA THR A 455 28.19 18.92 10.19
C THR A 455 28.15 18.10 11.49
N GLY A 456 27.33 17.05 11.56
CA GLY A 456 27.32 16.11 12.68
C GLY A 456 26.23 16.34 13.74
N ALA A 457 25.29 17.26 13.52
CA ALA A 457 24.12 17.39 14.39
C ALA A 457 23.24 16.14 14.26
N ARG A 458 22.88 15.55 15.40
CA ARG A 458 22.13 14.30 15.44
C ARG A 458 20.69 14.53 14.96
N PRO A 459 20.17 13.72 14.03
CA PRO A 459 18.81 13.89 13.55
C PRO A 459 17.79 13.55 14.65
N VAL A 460 16.71 14.34 14.71
CA VAL A 460 15.59 14.13 15.64
C VAL A 460 14.29 14.08 14.86
N LEU A 461 13.52 13.01 15.00
CA LEU A 461 12.17 12.89 14.43
C LEU A 461 11.14 13.29 15.48
N VAL A 462 10.32 14.29 15.17
CA VAL A 462 9.25 14.80 16.04
C VAL A 462 7.89 14.65 15.36
N GLU A 463 6.80 14.91 16.10
CA GLU A 463 5.44 14.78 15.60
C GLU A 463 5.01 15.92 14.67
N GLY A 464 5.19 17.16 15.11
CA GLY A 464 4.69 18.34 14.44
C GLY A 464 5.77 19.31 13.93
N PRO A 465 5.39 20.27 13.06
CA PRO A 465 6.32 21.25 12.55
C PRO A 465 6.79 22.24 13.62
N LEU A 466 5.96 22.58 14.61
CA LEU A 466 6.40 23.46 15.70
C LEU A 466 7.41 22.76 16.62
N ASP A 467 7.28 21.46 16.84
CA ASP A 467 8.27 20.68 17.58
C ASP A 467 9.60 20.65 16.85
N ALA A 468 9.57 20.55 15.51
CA ALA A 468 10.78 20.54 14.70
C ALA A 468 11.46 21.89 14.81
N MET A 469 10.71 22.99 14.71
CA MET A 469 11.24 24.33 14.96
C MET A 469 11.79 24.46 16.38
N ALA A 470 11.11 23.90 17.38
CA ALA A 470 11.50 24.02 18.78
C ALA A 470 12.85 23.35 19.07
N VAL A 471 13.02 22.10 18.67
CA VAL A 471 14.28 21.36 18.84
C VAL A 471 15.43 22.07 18.10
N ASN A 472 15.16 22.55 16.87
CA ASN A 472 16.17 23.25 16.07
C ASN A 472 16.54 24.63 16.61
N THR A 473 15.68 25.24 17.43
CA THR A 473 15.92 26.51 18.13
C THR A 473 16.70 26.26 19.42
N ALA A 474 16.36 25.21 20.17
CA ALA A 474 16.90 24.97 21.50
C ALA A 474 18.37 24.54 21.52
N ALA A 475 18.81 23.72 20.56
CA ALA A 475 20.18 23.19 20.55
C ALA A 475 20.71 22.98 19.11
N PRO A 476 20.88 24.06 18.33
CA PRO A 476 21.18 24.00 16.90
C PRO A 476 22.51 23.33 16.54
N GLN A 477 23.44 23.22 17.50
CA GLN A 477 24.74 22.55 17.30
C GLN A 477 24.67 21.04 17.55
N HIS A 478 23.68 20.56 18.31
CA HIS A 478 23.60 19.17 18.75
C HIS A 478 22.54 18.38 17.99
N TYR A 479 21.44 19.04 17.62
CA TYR A 479 20.26 18.37 17.07
C TYR A 479 19.77 19.05 15.79
N ALA A 480 19.25 18.22 14.89
CA ALA A 480 18.62 18.64 13.65
C ALA A 480 17.27 17.93 13.50
N ALA A 481 16.18 18.63 13.83
CA ALA A 481 14.85 18.03 13.89
C ALA A 481 14.06 18.15 12.59
N VAL A 482 13.26 17.12 12.31
CA VAL A 482 12.36 17.03 11.15
C VAL A 482 11.02 16.40 11.56
N ALA A 483 9.96 16.73 10.82
CA ALA A 483 8.60 16.24 11.12
C ALA A 483 7.91 15.64 9.88
N PRO A 484 7.19 14.51 10.00
CA PRO A 484 6.24 14.06 8.99
C PRO A 484 5.09 15.05 8.82
N SER A 485 4.54 15.15 7.60
CA SER A 485 3.42 16.05 7.32
C SER A 485 2.05 15.42 7.64
N GLY A 486 1.81 15.13 8.93
CA GLY A 486 0.53 14.61 9.44
C GLY A 486 0.22 13.18 9.00
N THR A 487 1.24 12.35 8.81
CA THR A 487 1.14 10.92 8.48
C THR A 487 2.07 10.13 9.39
N ALA A 488 1.80 8.82 9.54
CA ALA A 488 2.81 7.92 10.09
C ALA A 488 4.11 8.01 9.26
N LEU A 489 5.25 7.87 9.94
CA LEU A 489 6.57 7.85 9.28
C LEU A 489 6.59 6.76 8.21
N THR A 490 7.10 7.09 7.03
CA THR A 490 7.25 6.13 5.92
C THR A 490 8.72 5.74 5.72
N THR A 491 8.94 4.59 5.07
CA THR A 491 10.28 4.17 4.64
C THR A 491 10.89 5.16 3.64
N ALA A 492 10.08 5.79 2.78
CA ALA A 492 10.58 6.79 1.83
C ALA A 492 11.09 8.07 2.52
N GLN A 493 10.41 8.53 3.57
CA GLN A 493 10.87 9.63 4.43
C GLN A 493 12.14 9.24 5.18
N LEU A 494 12.21 8.02 5.73
CA LEU A 494 13.40 7.52 6.40
C LEU A 494 14.61 7.51 5.44
N HIS A 495 14.45 6.99 4.23
CA HIS A 495 15.50 7.02 3.21
C HIS A 495 15.88 8.45 2.81
N ALA A 496 14.93 9.39 2.80
CA ALA A 496 15.22 10.80 2.51
C ALA A 496 16.10 11.44 3.59
N LEU A 497 15.82 11.14 4.86
CA LEU A 497 16.64 11.55 5.99
C LEU A 497 18.02 10.89 5.96
N ASP A 498 18.08 9.58 5.72
CA ASP A 498 19.33 8.79 5.73
C ASP A 498 20.33 9.23 4.67
N ARG A 499 19.86 9.62 3.47
CA ARG A 499 20.73 10.18 2.42
C ARG A 499 21.49 11.44 2.83
N ILE A 500 21.02 12.16 3.85
CA ILE A 500 21.61 13.41 4.33
C ILE A 500 22.39 13.18 5.63
N ALA A 501 21.79 12.47 6.58
CA ALA A 501 22.31 12.36 7.93
C ALA A 501 23.21 11.14 8.18
N ASP A 502 23.26 10.17 7.24
CA ASP A 502 23.94 8.88 7.42
C ASP A 502 23.60 8.26 8.78
N LEU A 503 22.37 7.75 8.89
CA LEU A 503 21.81 7.27 10.17
C LEU A 503 22.58 6.07 10.72
N SER A 504 23.36 5.39 9.88
CA SER A 504 24.26 4.33 10.32
C SER A 504 25.30 4.82 11.34
N ASN A 505 25.78 6.07 11.14
CA ASN A 505 26.81 6.69 11.96
C ASN A 505 26.23 7.69 12.97
N SER A 506 25.30 8.55 12.55
CA SER A 506 24.72 9.60 13.42
C SER A 506 23.67 9.06 14.40
N GLY A 507 23.07 7.91 14.09
CA GLY A 507 21.89 7.41 14.78
C GLY A 507 20.69 8.33 14.61
N LEU A 508 19.62 8.07 15.36
CA LEU A 508 18.37 8.83 15.30
C LEU A 508 17.76 8.93 16.70
N ILE A 509 17.24 10.11 17.05
CA ILE A 509 16.36 10.29 18.20
C ILE A 509 14.93 10.47 17.70
N ILE A 510 13.96 9.85 18.35
CA ILE A 510 12.55 10.21 18.21
C ILE A 510 12.10 10.97 19.46
N ALA A 511 11.39 12.07 19.29
CA ALA A 511 10.86 12.89 20.38
C ALA A 511 9.39 13.19 20.07
N LEU A 512 8.56 12.19 20.33
CA LEU A 512 7.10 12.26 20.16
C LEU A 512 6.44 12.62 21.50
N ASP A 513 5.17 13.01 21.42
CA ASP A 513 4.38 13.43 22.58
C ASP A 513 4.39 12.38 23.70
N GLY A 514 4.51 12.82 24.94
CA GLY A 514 4.56 11.93 26.10
C GLY A 514 3.21 11.30 26.48
N ASP A 515 2.15 11.55 25.72
CA ASP A 515 0.79 11.07 25.97
C ASP A 515 0.58 9.60 25.52
N PRO A 516 -0.59 8.97 25.80
CA PRO A 516 -0.85 7.60 25.33
C PRO A 516 -0.75 7.42 23.81
N ALA A 517 -1.11 8.42 23.00
CA ALA A 517 -1.09 8.36 21.56
C ALA A 517 0.34 8.44 21.00
N GLY A 518 1.16 9.35 21.54
CA GLY A 518 2.58 9.50 21.19
C GLY A 518 3.43 8.31 21.64
N ARG A 519 3.11 7.69 22.78
CA ARG A 519 3.69 6.37 23.15
C ARG A 519 3.31 5.27 22.15
N ALA A 520 2.05 5.18 21.75
CA ALA A 520 1.64 4.23 20.72
C ALA A 520 2.25 4.55 19.33
N ALA A 521 2.51 5.82 19.03
CA ALA A 521 3.21 6.23 17.81
C ALA A 521 4.69 5.82 17.86
N THR A 522 5.34 5.98 19.01
CA THR A 522 6.71 5.53 19.28
C THR A 522 6.85 4.03 19.04
N GLU A 523 5.94 3.22 19.58
CA GLU A 523 5.93 1.78 19.36
C GLU A 523 5.75 1.40 17.87
N ARG A 524 4.83 2.09 17.17
CA ARG A 524 4.59 1.86 15.73
C ARG A 524 5.77 2.27 14.86
N ALA A 525 6.53 3.30 15.27
CA ALA A 525 7.70 3.77 14.53
C ALA A 525 8.78 2.69 14.38
N TRP A 526 8.85 1.72 15.30
CA TRP A 526 9.77 0.58 15.22
C TRP A 526 9.66 -0.19 13.90
N SER A 527 8.46 -0.35 13.35
CA SER A 527 8.25 -1.10 12.09
C SER A 527 8.98 -0.51 10.88
N VAL A 528 9.28 0.79 10.93
CA VAL A 528 10.02 1.52 9.89
C VAL A 528 11.47 1.72 10.32
N LEU A 529 11.69 2.09 11.59
CA LEU A 529 13.00 2.45 12.11
C LEU A 529 13.90 1.26 12.43
N SER A 530 13.38 0.03 12.52
CA SER A 530 14.20 -1.18 12.69
C SER A 530 15.17 -1.45 11.53
N GLN A 531 14.97 -0.76 10.40
CA GLN A 531 15.84 -0.82 9.23
C GLN A 531 17.10 0.05 9.37
N VAL A 532 17.12 0.97 10.34
CA VAL A 532 18.29 1.81 10.63
C VAL A 532 19.34 0.98 11.33
N THR A 533 20.57 0.98 10.80
CA THR A 533 21.69 0.19 11.35
C THR A 533 22.39 0.86 12.53
N GLY A 534 22.29 2.20 12.65
CA GLY A 534 22.80 2.97 13.78
C GLY A 534 21.86 3.01 14.98
N PRO A 535 22.24 3.71 16.07
CA PRO A 535 21.45 3.73 17.30
C PRO A 535 20.17 4.55 17.12
N VAL A 536 19.02 3.90 17.31
CA VAL A 536 17.70 4.56 17.34
C VAL A 536 17.18 4.60 18.77
N GLU A 537 16.93 5.81 19.25
CA GLU A 537 16.51 6.05 20.63
C GLU A 537 15.27 6.96 20.68
N ALA A 538 14.51 6.87 21.77
CA ALA A 538 13.40 7.76 22.04
C ALA A 538 13.73 8.67 23.24
N ALA A 539 13.50 9.97 23.09
CA ALA A 539 13.61 10.94 24.17
C ALA A 539 12.42 10.78 25.14
N ILE A 540 12.71 10.88 26.43
CA ILE A 540 11.70 10.84 27.49
C ILE A 540 11.31 12.27 27.85
N LEU A 541 10.19 12.74 27.29
CA LEU A 541 9.67 14.08 27.56
C LEU A 541 8.85 14.12 28.87
N PRO A 542 9.06 15.13 29.73
CA PRO A 542 8.37 15.23 31.01
C PRO A 542 6.87 15.57 30.85
N GLY A 543 6.04 15.05 31.77
CA GLY A 543 4.69 15.58 31.99
C GLY A 543 3.71 15.48 30.82
N GLY A 544 3.95 14.60 29.83
CA GLY A 544 3.12 14.49 28.64
C GLY A 544 3.25 15.67 27.67
N GLN A 545 4.31 16.48 27.81
CA GLN A 545 4.58 17.65 26.98
C GLN A 545 5.23 17.25 25.65
N ASP A 546 5.00 18.08 24.63
CA ASP A 546 5.72 18.03 23.35
C ASP A 546 6.96 18.96 23.39
N PRO A 547 7.91 18.86 22.43
CA PRO A 547 9.07 19.73 22.38
C PRO A 547 8.72 21.24 22.33
N ALA A 548 7.65 21.62 21.61
CA ALA A 548 7.23 23.02 21.52
C ALA A 548 6.73 23.58 22.87
N ASP A 549 6.00 22.80 23.65
CA ASP A 549 5.51 23.14 24.97
C ASP A 549 6.65 23.27 25.98
N ILE A 550 7.65 22.37 25.93
CA ILE A 550 8.84 22.48 26.78
C ILE A 550 9.61 23.76 26.44
N LEU A 551 9.85 24.04 25.16
CA LEU A 551 10.51 25.28 24.75
C LEU A 551 9.74 26.51 25.25
N ARG A 552 8.43 26.53 25.07
CA ARG A 552 7.57 27.64 25.46
C ARG A 552 7.57 27.90 26.97
N HIS A 553 7.45 26.84 27.77
CA HIS A 553 7.20 26.97 29.21
C HIS A 553 8.46 26.90 30.06
N GLN A 554 9.52 26.24 29.57
CA GLN A 554 10.75 25.95 30.33
C GLN A 554 12.02 26.45 29.63
N GLY A 555 11.93 26.81 28.34
CA GLY A 555 13.03 27.39 27.59
C GLY A 555 13.97 26.37 26.93
N PRO A 556 14.97 26.86 26.17
CA PRO A 556 15.81 26.04 25.31
C PRO A 556 16.71 25.06 26.08
N ALA A 557 17.22 25.48 27.25
CA ALA A 557 18.07 24.63 28.08
C ALA A 557 17.33 23.38 28.58
N ALA A 558 16.08 23.53 29.02
CA ALA A 558 15.25 22.43 29.49
C ALA A 558 14.92 21.45 28.36
N LEU A 559 14.63 21.94 27.16
CA LEU A 559 14.41 21.08 26.00
C LEU A 559 15.68 20.32 25.59
N HIS A 560 16.85 20.98 25.62
CA HIS A 560 18.12 20.32 25.36
C HIS A 560 18.38 19.18 26.35
N GLU A 561 18.18 19.42 27.65
CA GLU A 561 18.34 18.41 28.70
C GLU A 561 17.34 17.25 28.53
N ALA A 562 16.09 17.53 28.15
CA ALA A 562 15.10 16.49 27.88
C ALA A 562 15.51 15.57 26.71
N LEU A 563 16.11 16.12 25.66
CA LEU A 563 16.58 15.36 24.50
C LEU A 563 17.83 14.52 24.78
N GLN A 564 18.58 14.80 25.86
CA GLN A 564 19.69 13.97 26.31
C GLN A 564 19.22 12.71 27.06
N ARG A 565 18.00 12.73 27.60
CA ARG A 565 17.41 11.60 28.33
C ARG A 565 16.70 10.66 27.35
N THR A 566 17.44 9.68 26.85
CA THR A 566 16.95 8.74 25.85
C THR A 566 16.83 7.31 26.36
N THR A 567 16.03 6.50 25.67
CA THR A 567 15.97 5.04 25.84
C THR A 567 16.00 4.38 24.46
N PRO A 568 16.70 3.24 24.26
CA PRO A 568 16.69 2.55 22.99
C PRO A 568 15.27 2.25 22.50
N LEU A 569 14.98 2.53 21.23
CA LEU A 569 13.63 2.33 20.69
C LEU A 569 13.21 0.85 20.70
N ALA A 570 14.19 -0.05 20.47
CA ALA A 570 14.00 -1.49 20.54
C ALA A 570 13.42 -1.92 21.90
N ASP A 571 13.97 -1.39 23.00
CA ASP A 571 13.51 -1.67 24.35
C ASP A 571 12.03 -1.32 24.52
N ILE A 572 11.64 -0.13 24.06
CA ILE A 572 10.26 0.34 24.16
C ILE A 572 9.31 -0.55 23.36
N ALA A 573 9.68 -0.92 22.14
CA ALA A 573 8.86 -1.78 21.27
C ALA A 573 8.73 -3.21 21.83
N ILE A 574 9.82 -3.76 22.36
CA ILE A 574 9.86 -5.09 22.99
C ILE A 574 9.02 -5.09 24.27
N ASP A 575 9.22 -4.12 25.15
CA ASP A 575 8.46 -4.00 26.40
C ASP A 575 6.96 -3.85 26.12
N ALA A 576 6.60 -3.11 25.06
CA ALA A 576 5.21 -2.99 24.64
C ALA A 576 4.62 -4.32 24.13
N ALA A 577 5.39 -5.10 23.36
CA ALA A 577 4.97 -6.44 22.92
C ALA A 577 4.77 -7.38 24.12
N VAL A 578 5.69 -7.36 25.08
CA VAL A 578 5.58 -8.11 26.35
C VAL A 578 4.33 -7.69 27.13
N ARG A 579 4.09 -6.39 27.32
CA ARG A 579 2.92 -5.88 28.05
C ARG A 579 1.59 -6.27 27.38
N ARG A 580 1.52 -6.24 26.05
CA ARG A 580 0.30 -6.64 25.31
C ARG A 580 -0.02 -8.12 25.44
N ALA A 581 0.98 -8.97 25.61
CA ALA A 581 0.81 -10.42 25.68
C ALA A 581 0.42 -10.94 27.06
N GLY A 582 0.69 -10.20 28.14
CA GLY A 582 0.50 -10.69 29.51
C GLY A 582 -0.47 -9.84 30.34
N HIS A 583 -1.67 -10.36 30.63
CA HIS A 583 -2.56 -9.77 31.65
C HIS A 583 -2.22 -10.24 33.09
N SER A 584 -1.29 -11.17 33.27
CA SER A 584 -0.70 -11.50 34.57
C SER A 584 0.61 -12.27 34.35
N LEU A 585 1.78 -11.62 34.37
CA LEU A 585 3.11 -12.28 34.17
C LEU A 585 3.47 -13.31 35.28
N GLN A 586 2.50 -13.79 36.05
CA GLN A 586 2.68 -14.73 37.15
C GLN A 586 2.73 -16.18 36.67
N ALA A 587 1.97 -16.57 35.65
CA ALA A 587 2.01 -17.93 35.11
C ALA A 587 3.21 -18.12 34.16
N HIS A 588 3.77 -19.34 34.14
CA HIS A 588 4.88 -19.70 33.25
C HIS A 588 4.47 -19.60 31.76
N GLU A 589 3.24 -19.97 31.44
CA GLU A 589 2.68 -19.92 30.08
C GLU A 589 2.56 -18.47 29.57
N ASP A 590 2.15 -17.52 30.42
CA ASP A 590 2.04 -16.10 30.08
C ASP A 590 3.42 -15.48 29.78
N ARG A 591 4.46 -15.94 30.48
CA ARG A 591 5.85 -15.52 30.21
C ARG A 591 6.32 -16.05 28.86
N ILE A 592 6.01 -17.30 28.51
CA ILE A 592 6.33 -17.87 27.19
C ILE A 592 5.59 -17.12 26.09
N ALA A 593 4.30 -16.82 26.27
CA ALA A 593 3.52 -16.03 25.31
C ALA A 593 4.12 -14.63 25.09
N ALA A 594 4.54 -13.96 26.18
CA ALA A 594 5.23 -12.67 26.10
C ALA A 594 6.58 -12.73 25.38
N ILE A 595 7.38 -13.78 25.62
CA ILE A 595 8.63 -14.02 24.90
C ILE A 595 8.37 -14.21 23.41
N ARG A 596 7.40 -15.06 23.05
CA ARG A 596 7.03 -15.33 21.65
C ARG A 596 6.50 -14.08 20.93
N ALA A 597 5.76 -13.22 21.63
CA ALA A 597 5.29 -11.95 21.07
C ALA A 597 6.44 -10.97 20.77
N ALA A 598 7.47 -10.94 21.61
CA ALA A 598 8.63 -10.07 21.45
C ALA A 598 9.72 -10.65 20.52
N ALA A 599 9.80 -11.97 20.36
CA ALA A 599 10.83 -12.65 19.59
C ALA A 599 11.00 -12.12 18.14
N PRO A 600 9.93 -11.84 17.37
CA PRO A 600 10.06 -11.26 16.02
C PRO A 600 10.68 -9.87 15.99
N LEU A 601 10.54 -9.08 17.07
CA LEU A 601 11.14 -7.75 17.16
C LEU A 601 12.63 -7.85 17.48
N VAL A 602 12.99 -8.73 18.41
CA VAL A 602 14.37 -9.01 18.78
C VAL A 602 15.15 -9.61 17.60
N ALA A 603 14.52 -10.49 16.81
CA ALA A 603 15.13 -11.10 15.63
C ALA A 603 15.51 -10.09 14.52
N GLN A 604 14.95 -8.87 14.54
CA GLN A 604 15.30 -7.80 13.59
C GLN A 604 16.56 -7.03 14.02
N LEU A 605 17.04 -7.22 15.24
CA LEU A 605 18.17 -6.48 15.78
C LEU A 605 19.52 -6.98 15.25
N PRO A 606 20.54 -6.12 15.19
CA PRO A 606 21.92 -6.56 14.98
C PRO A 606 22.34 -7.63 16.01
N PRO A 607 23.17 -8.64 15.65
CA PRO A 607 23.51 -9.76 16.53
C PRO A 607 24.01 -9.36 17.93
N ARG A 608 24.75 -8.26 18.04
CA ARG A 608 25.25 -7.74 19.33
C ARG A 608 24.12 -7.24 20.24
N GLN A 609 23.05 -6.69 19.66
CA GLN A 609 21.89 -6.21 20.41
C GLN A 609 20.94 -7.35 20.78
N VAL A 610 20.86 -8.41 19.96
CA VAL A 610 20.08 -9.63 20.28
C VAL A 610 20.50 -10.22 21.61
N ALA A 611 21.80 -10.44 21.83
CA ALA A 611 22.32 -11.02 23.07
C ALA A 611 21.98 -10.15 24.30
N HIS A 612 22.06 -8.83 24.16
CA HIS A 612 21.65 -7.90 25.21
C HIS A 612 20.15 -8.03 25.54
N GLN A 613 19.30 -8.08 24.51
CA GLN A 613 17.85 -8.22 24.69
C GLN A 613 17.47 -9.56 25.32
N VAL A 614 18.15 -10.64 24.98
CA VAL A 614 17.94 -11.95 25.60
C VAL A 614 18.08 -11.86 27.12
N VAL A 615 19.17 -11.27 27.59
CA VAL A 615 19.43 -11.11 29.03
C VAL A 615 18.43 -10.16 29.69
N ARG A 616 18.11 -9.04 29.02
CA ARG A 616 17.15 -8.04 29.51
C ARG A 616 15.75 -8.63 29.67
N MET A 617 15.25 -9.34 28.66
CA MET A 617 13.95 -10.02 28.67
C MET A 617 13.91 -11.14 29.71
N ALA A 618 14.96 -11.96 29.80
CA ALA A 618 15.05 -13.03 30.79
C ALA A 618 14.94 -12.48 32.21
N ARG A 619 15.66 -11.39 32.51
CA ARG A 619 15.58 -10.68 33.80
C ARG A 619 14.19 -10.08 34.04
N ALA A 620 13.61 -9.38 33.06
CA ALA A 620 12.31 -8.73 33.20
C ALA A 620 11.17 -9.72 33.46
N LEU A 621 11.26 -10.91 32.86
CA LEU A 621 10.26 -11.98 32.98
C LEU A 621 10.60 -13.00 34.07
N GLY A 622 11.74 -12.86 34.75
CA GLY A 622 12.20 -13.83 35.75
C GLY A 622 12.32 -15.26 35.21
N THR A 623 12.92 -15.42 34.03
CA THR A 623 13.10 -16.71 33.35
C THR A 623 14.57 -16.93 32.96
N ASP A 624 14.91 -18.13 32.49
CA ASP A 624 16.25 -18.45 32.00
C ASP A 624 16.51 -17.84 30.60
N PRO A 625 17.67 -17.19 30.37
CA PRO A 625 18.09 -16.74 29.03
C PRO A 625 18.02 -17.81 27.93
N ALA A 626 18.18 -19.09 28.28
CA ALA A 626 18.05 -20.21 27.34
C ALA A 626 16.63 -20.29 26.76
N ILE A 627 15.59 -20.07 27.56
CA ILE A 627 14.18 -20.11 27.12
C ILE A 627 13.91 -18.98 26.11
N VAL A 628 14.47 -17.80 26.37
CA VAL A 628 14.36 -16.67 25.42
C VAL A 628 15.13 -16.98 24.12
N THR A 629 16.30 -17.58 24.23
CA THR A 629 17.14 -17.96 23.08
C THR A 629 16.47 -19.05 22.23
N GLU A 630 15.81 -20.02 22.85
CA GLU A 630 15.05 -21.07 22.16
C GLU A 630 13.92 -20.46 21.33
N ALA A 631 13.08 -19.63 21.94
CA ALA A 631 11.99 -18.94 21.23
C ALA A 631 12.47 -18.02 20.09
N LEU A 632 13.64 -17.39 20.24
CA LEU A 632 14.26 -16.62 19.16
C LEU A 632 14.75 -17.52 18.03
N THR A 633 15.35 -18.65 18.37
CA THR A 633 15.85 -19.63 17.38
C THR A 633 14.69 -20.24 16.60
N GLU A 634 13.58 -20.58 17.26
CA GLU A 634 12.33 -20.96 16.63
C GLU A 634 11.83 -19.90 15.63
N THR A 635 12.01 -18.62 15.96
CA THR A 635 11.59 -17.48 15.13
C THR A 635 12.51 -17.26 13.91
N VAL A 636 13.81 -17.50 14.04
CA VAL A 636 14.84 -17.22 13.02
C VAL A 636 15.14 -18.43 12.13
N ALA A 637 14.82 -19.66 12.56
CA ALA A 637 15.08 -20.87 11.79
C ALA A 637 14.44 -20.80 10.37
N PRO A 638 15.19 -21.13 9.30
CA PRO A 638 14.64 -21.31 7.96
C PRO A 638 13.49 -22.31 8.01
N ALA A 639 12.45 -22.10 7.19
CA ALA A 639 11.35 -23.06 7.07
C ALA A 639 11.84 -24.50 6.79
N ASP A 640 13.01 -24.67 6.17
CA ASP A 640 13.64 -25.96 5.89
C ASP A 640 14.32 -26.64 7.11
N ALA A 641 14.81 -25.87 8.09
CA ALA A 641 15.43 -26.43 9.30
C ALA A 641 14.39 -27.08 10.25
N ARG A 642 13.10 -26.75 10.07
CA ARG A 642 11.99 -27.40 10.76
C ARG A 642 11.64 -28.77 10.18
N HIS A 643 12.11 -29.10 8.96
CA HIS A 643 11.87 -30.40 8.32
C HIS A 643 12.99 -31.42 8.54
N LEU A 644 14.23 -30.98 8.74
CA LEU A 644 15.39 -31.89 8.84
C LEU A 644 15.51 -32.61 10.19
N ALA A 645 14.79 -32.19 11.23
CA ALA A 645 14.74 -32.91 12.51
C ALA A 645 13.64 -34.01 12.55
N ALA A 646 12.85 -34.16 11.49
CA ALA A 646 11.78 -35.16 11.41
C ALA A 646 12.02 -36.26 10.35
N ASP A 647 13.05 -36.12 9.49
CA ASP A 647 13.29 -37.00 8.34
C ASP A 647 14.64 -37.77 8.38
N ASP A 648 15.16 -38.09 9.57
CA ASP A 648 16.21 -39.10 9.72
C ASP A 648 15.60 -40.44 10.18
N PHE A 649 15.08 -41.23 9.24
CA PHE A 649 15.11 -42.71 9.21
C PHE A 649 14.38 -43.24 7.95
N PRO A 650 15.09 -43.69 6.90
CA PRO A 650 14.53 -44.66 5.96
C PRO A 650 14.89 -46.06 6.47
N LEU A 651 14.13 -46.60 7.43
CA LEU A 651 13.97 -48.05 7.48
C LEU A 651 12.95 -48.42 6.41
N SER A 652 13.43 -48.70 5.21
CA SER A 652 12.65 -49.36 4.16
C SER A 652 12.19 -50.74 4.66
N PRO A 653 10.88 -51.04 4.77
CA PRO A 653 10.42 -52.41 4.73
C PRO A 653 10.48 -52.85 3.27
N LEU A 654 11.31 -53.87 3.00
CA LEU A 654 11.32 -54.61 1.74
C LEU A 654 9.87 -54.94 1.33
N ALA A 655 9.44 -54.44 0.17
CA ALA A 655 8.17 -54.80 -0.41
C ALA A 655 8.17 -56.31 -0.75
N PRO A 656 7.12 -57.08 -0.39
CA PRO A 656 7.01 -58.47 -0.77
C PRO A 656 6.74 -58.57 -2.28
N THR A 657 7.65 -59.24 -2.99
CA THR A 657 7.52 -59.59 -4.41
C THR A 657 6.27 -60.42 -4.65
N ARG A 658 5.35 -59.96 -5.52
CA ARG A 658 4.30 -60.82 -6.09
C ARG A 658 4.93 -61.81 -7.07
N PRO A 659 4.50 -63.08 -7.08
CA PRO A 659 5.08 -64.10 -7.94
C PRO A 659 4.63 -63.91 -9.39
N ALA A 660 5.59 -63.94 -10.30
CA ALA A 660 5.35 -64.12 -11.72
C ALA A 660 4.88 -65.56 -11.97
N THR A 661 3.82 -65.68 -12.76
CA THR A 661 3.19 -66.91 -13.22
C THR A 661 4.17 -67.88 -13.89
N GLN A 662 4.00 -69.14 -13.53
CA GLN A 662 4.60 -70.32 -14.15
C GLN A 662 4.38 -70.33 -15.67
N GLY A 663 5.48 -70.35 -16.42
CA GLY A 663 5.56 -70.84 -17.79
C GLY A 663 6.47 -72.07 -17.77
N ASN A 664 5.87 -73.23 -18.03
CA ASN A 664 6.43 -74.56 -17.89
C ASN A 664 7.58 -74.85 -18.87
N THR A 665 8.64 -75.53 -18.37
CA THR A 665 9.40 -76.64 -18.99
C THR A 665 9.97 -76.43 -20.42
N THR A 666 11.28 -76.52 -20.69
CA THR A 666 12.10 -77.75 -20.66
C THR A 666 13.53 -77.47 -21.17
N SER A 667 14.47 -78.33 -20.76
CA SER A 667 15.74 -78.73 -21.41
C SER A 667 17.08 -78.07 -21.02
N ARG A 668 17.80 -78.85 -20.18
CA ARG A 668 19.23 -79.01 -19.83
C ARG A 668 20.31 -78.58 -20.85
N PRO A 669 21.55 -78.39 -20.34
CA PRO A 669 22.66 -79.24 -20.81
C PRO A 669 23.48 -79.90 -19.67
N ASN A 670 24.06 -81.07 -20.00
CA ASN A 670 24.88 -81.96 -19.18
C ASN A 670 26.22 -81.34 -18.71
N ARG A 671 26.68 -81.72 -17.51
CA ARG A 671 28.12 -81.86 -17.19
C ARG A 671 28.37 -83.27 -16.61
N PRO A 672 29.57 -83.86 -16.81
CA PRO A 672 29.84 -85.27 -16.56
C PRO A 672 30.07 -85.57 -15.07
N PRO A 673 30.04 -86.85 -14.65
CA PRO A 673 29.94 -87.25 -13.26
C PRO A 673 31.32 -87.44 -12.62
N THR A 674 31.42 -87.37 -11.29
CA THR A 674 32.19 -88.37 -10.55
C THR A 674 31.90 -88.36 -9.04
N LYS A 675 31.70 -89.60 -8.54
CA LYS A 675 32.09 -90.16 -7.24
C LYS A 675 31.14 -89.99 -6.04
N HIS A 676 30.18 -90.92 -6.03
CA HIS A 676 29.76 -91.70 -4.86
C HIS A 676 30.95 -92.29 -4.05
N PRO A 677 30.74 -92.82 -2.83
CA PRO A 677 29.62 -92.57 -1.91
C PRO A 677 30.05 -92.42 -0.42
N LYS A 678 29.00 -92.22 0.40
CA LYS A 678 28.79 -92.84 1.72
C LYS A 678 29.26 -92.11 3.00
N HIS A 679 28.23 -91.88 3.81
CA HIS A 679 28.12 -92.09 5.26
C HIS A 679 28.41 -90.95 6.23
N LEU A 680 27.39 -90.81 7.09
CA LEU A 680 27.29 -90.25 8.43
C LEU A 680 27.00 -88.75 8.54
#